data_AF-A0A1L3EVV3-F1
#
_entry.id   AF-A0A1L3EVV3-F1
#
_cell.length_a   1.000
_cell.length_b   1.000
_cell.length_c   1.000
_cell.angle_alpha   90.00
_cell.angle_beta   90.00
_cell.angle_gamma   90.00
#
_symmetry.space_group_name_H-M   'P 1'
#
loop_
_entity.id
_entity.type
_entity.pdbx_description
1 polymer ?
#
loop_
_entity_poly.entity_id
_entity_poly.type
_entity_poly.pdbx_seq_one_letter_code
_entity_poly.pdbx_strand_id
1 'polypeptide(L)'
;MSPPRALARVQFHAGFTLDDAVPVVAYYARLGISHLYASPILRARVGSTHGYDVVDCHEVNPELGGEEALRRLVAALREHGMSLVVDIVPNHMGVGTQNAWWMDVLRHGRESRYANYFDIDWQAPDPLLRSRVLLPILGAGYDETLREGHLRLARRKDAWVLRLYDDYLPLSPASIAGLAEDAIAGHDPTNDEGRAALHALIERQHFRLAFWKLASDMVNYRRFFDINELAGLRIERTAVFEDTHKTLFRLYAEGLIDGFRCDHVDGLADPRRYCRQLRHRLDKLRVQRPPGAPRDGAYLVVEKILAEDESLRLDWRTDGTTGYEFMDQVSAVLHDGAGEAPLTELWRNLTGESADFATQAVRARRQILVDSFEAELDRTARALFASARADVATRDVSLAAIRRVLVELLVHFPVYRTYAGGAGRDAYDEAIFARAVEGALRTIRMEDADLLHLVAQWLGGVAPRSLPPGPVRRARERAMATFQQATSPVAAKAVEDTAGYRYGRLLSRNEVGVDAAHLSMTVEDFHARCVDRAATLPHNLLATATHDHKRGEDLRARLAVLSEVADRWVITVERWRIRHADLRQRADGRMAPSAGDELMLYQMLVGAWPLNLAADDVDGLERFATRIAAWQRKALREAKRWTRWTSPNEPYEDACEDFLRAVLSGETAAELAAFAGYIATPGVANGLAQTVLRLSTPGVPDLYQGTEYWDFSLVDPDNRRPVDFLARAESLDRAPAPRDALAHWRDGTVKQAVISRLLWARREHPELFARGSYRPLAVEGPASDRILAFVREHRGQRLVVAVARHTAPWLAGSSAPAIPAEHWAGTTLVLPGGRWTGLLAEGELQGGTVDAAVLMGELPVAAWLSHGAS
;
A
#
# COMPACT_ATOMS: atom_id res chain seq x y z
N MET A 1 -0.83 -19.74 19.09
CA MET A 1 -0.28 -18.65 19.91
C MET A 1 -0.65 -17.35 19.24
N SER A 2 -1.74 -16.75 19.72
CA SER A 2 -2.13 -15.37 19.45
C SER A 2 -1.82 -14.54 20.69
N PRO A 3 -1.16 -13.38 20.56
CA PRO A 3 -0.79 -12.74 19.30
C PRO A 3 0.38 -13.44 18.58
N PRO A 4 0.53 -13.27 17.25
CA PRO A 4 1.70 -13.72 16.51
C PRO A 4 3.01 -13.13 17.06
N ARG A 5 4.11 -13.88 16.97
CA ARG A 5 5.44 -13.35 17.34
C ARG A 5 6.07 -12.55 16.22
N ALA A 6 5.89 -13.00 14.98
CA ALA A 6 6.41 -12.41 13.74
C ALA A 6 5.69 -13.05 12.53
N LEU A 7 5.45 -12.25 11.50
CA LEU A 7 4.87 -12.65 10.22
C LEU A 7 5.92 -12.64 9.11
N ALA A 8 5.76 -13.52 8.12
CA ALA A 8 6.45 -13.42 6.83
C ALA A 8 5.42 -13.34 5.70
N ARG A 9 5.36 -12.21 4.99
CA ARG A 9 4.47 -12.01 3.84
C ARG A 9 5.01 -12.74 2.62
N VAL A 10 4.18 -13.60 2.04
CA VAL A 10 4.46 -14.35 0.81
C VAL A 10 3.42 -14.07 -0.27
N GLN A 11 3.89 -13.79 -1.48
CA GLN A 11 3.13 -13.52 -2.68
C GLN A 11 2.92 -14.81 -3.46
N PHE A 12 1.69 -15.30 -3.48
CA PHE A 12 1.29 -16.49 -4.24
C PHE A 12 0.76 -16.13 -5.63
N HIS A 13 1.27 -16.83 -6.64
CA HIS A 13 0.82 -16.73 -8.03
C HIS A 13 1.22 -18.02 -8.77
N ALA A 14 0.87 -18.15 -10.06
CA ALA A 14 1.17 -19.35 -10.85
C ALA A 14 2.68 -19.69 -10.97
N GLY A 15 3.57 -18.74 -10.65
CA GLY A 15 5.03 -18.93 -10.64
C GLY A 15 5.63 -19.18 -9.26
N PHE A 16 4.81 -19.11 -8.20
CA PHE A 16 5.17 -19.47 -6.83
C PHE A 16 3.89 -19.85 -6.07
N THR A 17 3.54 -21.13 -6.14
CA THR A 17 2.27 -21.70 -5.68
C THR A 17 2.29 -22.06 -4.18
N LEU A 18 1.17 -22.57 -3.66
CA LEU A 18 1.12 -23.05 -2.27
C LEU A 18 2.05 -24.25 -2.04
N ASP A 19 2.25 -25.10 -3.07
CA ASP A 19 3.17 -26.23 -3.00
C ASP A 19 4.64 -25.78 -3.06
N ASP A 20 4.96 -24.74 -3.84
CA ASP A 20 6.32 -24.18 -3.89
C ASP A 20 6.74 -23.58 -2.54
N ALA A 21 5.78 -23.11 -1.74
CA ALA A 21 6.06 -22.62 -0.40
C ALA A 21 6.28 -23.73 0.65
N VAL A 22 5.82 -24.97 0.42
CA VAL A 22 6.01 -26.10 1.36
C VAL A 22 7.48 -26.29 1.75
N PRO A 23 8.45 -26.42 0.82
CA PRO A 23 9.86 -26.55 1.20
C PRO A 23 10.44 -25.29 1.87
N VAL A 24 9.83 -24.13 1.65
CA VAL A 24 10.26 -22.84 2.24
C VAL A 24 9.83 -22.71 3.71
N VAL A 25 8.79 -23.43 4.16
CA VAL A 25 8.31 -23.39 5.55
C VAL A 25 9.44 -23.69 6.54
N ALA A 26 10.24 -24.72 6.28
CA ALA A 26 11.34 -25.11 7.16
C ALA A 26 12.40 -24.01 7.29
N TYR A 27 12.64 -23.23 6.22
CA TYR A 27 13.54 -22.08 6.26
C TYR A 27 12.99 -20.98 7.18
N TYR A 28 11.73 -20.55 6.98
CA TYR A 28 11.12 -19.52 7.82
C TYR A 28 11.01 -19.95 9.29
N ALA A 29 10.77 -21.23 9.56
CA ALA A 29 10.79 -21.79 10.90
C ALA A 29 12.18 -21.67 11.56
N ARG A 30 13.26 -21.98 10.83
CA ARG A 30 14.64 -21.82 11.32
C ARG A 30 15.01 -20.34 11.52
N LEU A 31 14.49 -19.45 10.67
CA LEU A 31 14.67 -18.01 10.81
C LEU A 31 13.96 -17.47 12.08
N GLY A 32 12.92 -18.15 12.56
CA GLY A 32 12.18 -17.81 13.78
C GLY A 32 10.79 -17.20 13.55
N ILE A 33 10.30 -17.22 12.31
CA ILE A 33 8.94 -16.76 11.96
C ILE A 33 7.89 -17.65 12.63
N SER A 34 6.79 -17.04 13.07
CA SER A 34 5.69 -17.77 13.72
C SER A 34 4.48 -17.98 12.81
N HIS A 35 4.26 -17.06 11.87
CA HIS A 35 3.10 -17.06 10.99
C HIS A 35 3.54 -16.76 9.56
N LEU A 36 3.07 -17.57 8.61
CA LEU A 36 3.08 -17.20 7.20
C LEU A 36 1.90 -16.25 6.96
N TYR A 37 2.14 -15.17 6.24
CA TYR A 37 1.14 -14.20 5.83
C TYR A 37 0.95 -14.31 4.32
N ALA A 38 -0.08 -15.02 3.90
CA ALA A 38 -0.37 -15.26 2.49
C ALA A 38 -1.06 -14.05 1.83
N SER A 39 -0.70 -13.76 0.58
CA SER A 39 -1.56 -13.00 -0.34
C SER A 39 -2.93 -13.67 -0.54
N PRO A 40 -3.91 -13.01 -1.20
CA PRO A 40 -5.23 -13.59 -1.39
C PRO A 40 -5.19 -14.97 -2.06
N ILE A 41 -5.91 -15.93 -1.48
CA ILE A 41 -5.89 -17.35 -1.93
C ILE A 41 -7.15 -17.78 -2.66
N LEU A 42 -8.20 -16.95 -2.68
CA LEU A 42 -9.43 -17.26 -3.42
C LEU A 42 -9.20 -17.12 -4.92
N ARG A 43 -10.04 -17.77 -5.73
CA ARG A 43 -9.88 -17.77 -7.18
C ARG A 43 -9.94 -16.35 -7.76
N ALA A 44 -8.82 -15.92 -8.31
CA ALA A 44 -8.64 -14.68 -9.03
C ALA A 44 -8.70 -14.91 -10.55
N ARG A 45 -8.53 -13.84 -11.34
CA ARG A 45 -8.41 -14.00 -12.81
C ARG A 45 -7.23 -14.91 -13.14
N VAL A 46 -7.41 -15.71 -14.19
CA VAL A 46 -6.33 -16.51 -14.78
C VAL A 46 -5.12 -15.62 -15.09
N GLY A 47 -3.94 -16.03 -14.64
CA GLY A 47 -2.69 -15.28 -14.81
C GLY A 47 -2.48 -14.13 -13.83
N SER A 48 -3.37 -13.95 -12.84
CA SER A 48 -3.18 -12.94 -11.79
C SER A 48 -1.90 -13.20 -11.01
N THR A 49 -1.09 -12.15 -10.85
CA THR A 49 0.18 -12.20 -10.09
C THR A 49 0.01 -11.80 -8.63
N HIS A 50 -1.22 -11.46 -8.21
CA HIS A 50 -1.48 -10.85 -6.89
C HIS A 50 -2.74 -11.34 -6.18
N GLY A 51 -3.74 -11.85 -6.89
CA GLY A 51 -4.95 -12.43 -6.29
C GLY A 51 -6.06 -11.44 -5.88
N TYR A 52 -5.80 -10.13 -5.85
CA TYR A 52 -6.81 -9.10 -5.50
C TYR A 52 -8.02 -9.01 -6.44
N ASP A 53 -7.90 -9.49 -7.67
CA ASP A 53 -8.95 -9.51 -8.69
C ASP A 53 -9.80 -10.79 -8.62
N VAL A 54 -10.36 -11.06 -7.43
CA VAL A 54 -11.18 -12.25 -7.13
C VAL A 54 -12.37 -12.36 -8.08
N VAL A 55 -12.49 -13.48 -8.79
CA VAL A 55 -13.62 -13.77 -9.71
C VAL A 55 -14.58 -14.82 -9.15
N ASP A 56 -14.12 -15.64 -8.19
CA ASP A 56 -14.94 -16.61 -7.48
C ASP A 56 -14.45 -16.74 -6.01
N CYS A 57 -15.33 -16.44 -5.06
CA CYS A 57 -15.05 -16.52 -3.64
C CYS A 57 -15.37 -17.90 -3.01
N HIS A 58 -15.84 -18.85 -3.81
CA HIS A 58 -16.27 -20.16 -3.32
C HIS A 58 -15.19 -21.24 -3.34
N GLU A 59 -14.04 -20.98 -3.97
CA GLU A 59 -12.92 -21.93 -4.02
C GLU A 59 -11.54 -21.27 -3.82
N VAL A 60 -10.59 -22.08 -3.35
CA VAL A 60 -9.16 -21.72 -3.34
C VAL A 60 -8.65 -21.77 -4.78
N ASN A 61 -7.85 -20.79 -5.19
CA ASN A 61 -7.42 -20.62 -6.56
C ASN A 61 -6.74 -21.89 -7.12
N PRO A 62 -7.27 -22.50 -8.20
CA PRO A 62 -6.66 -23.65 -8.84
C PRO A 62 -5.23 -23.40 -9.37
N GLU A 63 -4.90 -22.18 -9.81
CA GLU A 63 -3.54 -21.83 -10.25
C GLU A 63 -2.51 -21.86 -9.10
N LEU A 64 -2.98 -21.82 -7.86
CA LEU A 64 -2.13 -21.98 -6.67
C LEU A 64 -2.06 -23.44 -6.17
N GLY A 65 -2.70 -24.37 -6.88
CA GLY A 65 -2.82 -25.79 -6.50
C GLY A 65 -4.12 -26.14 -5.76
N GLY A 66 -5.02 -25.16 -5.56
CA GLY A 66 -6.32 -25.35 -4.92
C GLY A 66 -6.24 -25.72 -3.43
N GLU A 67 -7.35 -26.23 -2.90
CA GLU A 67 -7.48 -26.52 -1.47
C GLU A 67 -6.56 -27.65 -1.00
N GLU A 68 -6.23 -28.62 -1.86
CA GLU A 68 -5.31 -29.71 -1.52
C GLU A 68 -3.89 -29.20 -1.28
N ALA A 69 -3.42 -28.24 -2.08
CA ALA A 69 -2.13 -27.58 -1.86
C ALA A 69 -2.16 -26.73 -0.57
N LEU A 70 -3.27 -26.05 -0.28
CA LEU A 70 -3.45 -25.34 0.99
C LEU A 70 -3.32 -26.29 2.19
N ARG A 71 -3.93 -27.48 2.14
CA ARG A 71 -3.83 -28.49 3.21
C ARG A 71 -2.39 -28.95 3.41
N ARG A 72 -1.64 -29.19 2.33
CA ARG A 72 -0.21 -29.56 2.39
C ARG A 72 0.64 -28.45 3.00
N LEU A 73 0.44 -27.20 2.57
CA LEU A 73 1.12 -26.04 3.15
C LEU A 73 0.82 -25.90 4.65
N VAL A 74 -0.45 -26.01 5.05
CA VAL A 74 -0.83 -25.95 6.47
C VAL A 74 -0.23 -27.11 7.25
N ALA A 75 -0.21 -28.33 6.72
CA ALA A 75 0.43 -29.46 7.39
C ALA A 75 1.92 -29.19 7.66
N ALA A 76 2.66 -28.72 6.65
CA ALA A 76 4.07 -28.32 6.81
C ALA A 76 4.23 -27.20 7.85
N LEU A 77 3.34 -26.18 7.85
CA LEU A 77 3.33 -25.14 8.89
C LEU A 77 3.15 -25.75 10.28
N ARG A 78 2.23 -26.71 10.46
CA ARG A 78 1.98 -27.34 11.76
C ARG A 78 3.16 -28.18 12.25
N GLU A 79 3.85 -28.88 11.36
CA GLU A 79 5.07 -29.63 11.70
C GLU A 79 6.13 -28.75 12.35
N HIS A 80 6.18 -27.47 11.97
CA HIS A 80 7.09 -26.47 12.52
C HIS A 80 6.46 -25.56 13.60
N GLY A 81 5.24 -25.84 14.04
CA GLY A 81 4.53 -25.02 15.04
C GLY A 81 4.17 -23.61 14.54
N MET A 82 4.09 -23.44 13.22
CA MET A 82 3.72 -22.19 12.54
C MET A 82 2.21 -22.13 12.23
N SER A 83 1.76 -20.95 11.84
CA SER A 83 0.36 -20.63 11.57
C SER A 83 0.17 -19.82 10.30
N LEU A 84 -1.07 -19.72 9.80
CA LEU A 84 -1.38 -19.05 8.53
C LEU A 84 -2.31 -17.85 8.74
N VAL A 85 -1.87 -16.67 8.33
CA VAL A 85 -2.70 -15.47 8.18
C VAL A 85 -2.98 -15.28 6.69
N VAL A 86 -4.23 -15.05 6.32
CA VAL A 86 -4.65 -14.90 4.92
C VAL A 86 -5.15 -13.49 4.65
N ASP A 87 -4.70 -12.92 3.54
CA ASP A 87 -5.24 -11.67 2.99
C ASP A 87 -6.62 -11.89 2.35
N ILE A 88 -7.58 -11.01 2.65
CA ILE A 88 -8.96 -11.11 2.15
C ILE A 88 -9.41 -9.79 1.54
N VAL A 89 -10.24 -9.90 0.49
CA VAL A 89 -10.64 -8.78 -0.38
C VAL A 89 -12.15 -8.52 -0.31
N PRO A 90 -12.65 -7.85 0.75
CA PRO A 90 -14.09 -7.67 0.95
C PRO A 90 -14.71 -6.54 0.12
N ASN A 91 -13.88 -5.60 -0.35
CA ASN A 91 -14.39 -4.37 -0.97
C ASN A 91 -14.92 -4.58 -2.40
N HIS A 92 -14.32 -5.49 -3.16
CA HIS A 92 -14.50 -5.56 -4.61
C HIS A 92 -14.26 -6.98 -5.16
N MET A 93 -14.61 -7.18 -6.44
CA MET A 93 -14.29 -8.39 -7.21
C MET A 93 -13.84 -8.03 -8.62
N GLY A 94 -13.03 -8.90 -9.24
CA GLY A 94 -12.70 -8.85 -10.65
C GLY A 94 -13.94 -9.04 -11.53
N VAL A 95 -14.24 -8.08 -12.41
CA VAL A 95 -15.38 -8.13 -13.34
C VAL A 95 -14.96 -8.39 -14.79
N GLY A 96 -15.63 -9.35 -15.42
CA GLY A 96 -15.33 -9.79 -16.77
C GLY A 96 -15.94 -11.16 -17.04
N THR A 97 -15.53 -11.81 -18.13
CA THR A 97 -16.09 -13.10 -18.58
C THR A 97 -15.85 -14.27 -17.62
N GLN A 98 -14.84 -14.15 -16.74
CA GLN A 98 -14.50 -15.17 -15.74
C GLN A 98 -15.34 -15.07 -14.45
N ASN A 99 -16.05 -13.97 -14.20
CA ASN A 99 -16.86 -13.79 -13.01
C ASN A 99 -18.33 -14.14 -13.29
N ALA A 100 -18.78 -15.29 -12.80
CA ALA A 100 -20.13 -15.78 -13.03
C ALA A 100 -21.22 -14.84 -12.47
N TRP A 101 -20.97 -14.14 -11.36
CA TRP A 101 -21.93 -13.20 -10.78
C TRP A 101 -22.09 -11.98 -11.67
N TRP A 102 -20.98 -11.44 -12.18
CA TRP A 102 -20.99 -10.32 -13.12
C TRP A 102 -21.70 -10.70 -14.42
N MET A 103 -21.38 -11.87 -14.98
CA MET A 103 -22.02 -12.36 -16.21
C MET A 103 -23.53 -12.59 -16.04
N ASP A 104 -23.97 -13.04 -14.87
CA ASP A 104 -25.40 -13.15 -14.55
C ASP A 104 -26.08 -11.76 -14.47
N VAL A 105 -25.41 -10.76 -13.91
CA VAL A 105 -25.87 -9.36 -13.94
C VAL A 105 -25.96 -8.81 -15.36
N LEU A 106 -24.98 -9.08 -16.23
CA LEU A 106 -25.04 -8.66 -17.63
C LEU A 106 -26.18 -9.34 -18.40
N ARG A 107 -26.49 -10.60 -18.04
CA ARG A 107 -27.54 -11.40 -18.68
C ARG A 107 -28.96 -11.02 -18.23
N HIS A 108 -29.16 -10.74 -16.94
CA HIS A 108 -30.49 -10.56 -16.34
C HIS A 108 -30.74 -9.13 -15.83
N GLY A 109 -29.73 -8.26 -15.89
CA GLY A 109 -29.82 -6.89 -15.40
C GLY A 109 -30.25 -6.85 -13.94
N ARG A 110 -31.25 -6.01 -13.64
CA ARG A 110 -31.79 -5.80 -12.28
C ARG A 110 -32.48 -7.03 -11.69
N GLU A 111 -32.85 -7.99 -12.53
CA GLU A 111 -33.52 -9.23 -12.11
C GLU A 111 -32.51 -10.31 -11.68
N SER A 112 -31.21 -10.10 -11.95
CA SER A 112 -30.15 -10.98 -11.44
C SER A 112 -30.20 -11.05 -9.92
N ARG A 113 -30.00 -12.25 -9.37
CA ARG A 113 -29.83 -12.45 -7.92
C ARG A 113 -28.63 -11.68 -7.36
N TYR A 114 -27.64 -11.38 -8.21
CA TYR A 114 -26.41 -10.66 -7.86
C TYR A 114 -26.47 -9.16 -8.20
N ALA A 115 -27.56 -8.64 -8.77
CA ALA A 115 -27.69 -7.21 -9.10
C ALA A 115 -27.47 -6.29 -7.90
N ASN A 116 -27.72 -6.80 -6.69
CA ASN A 116 -27.56 -6.12 -5.41
C ASN A 116 -26.28 -6.52 -4.64
N TYR A 117 -25.46 -7.42 -5.19
CA TYR A 117 -24.14 -7.75 -4.65
C TYR A 117 -23.13 -6.69 -5.04
N PHE A 118 -23.20 -6.19 -6.28
CA PHE A 118 -22.40 -5.08 -6.76
C PHE A 118 -23.06 -3.73 -6.47
N ASP A 119 -22.25 -2.69 -6.31
CA ASP A 119 -22.70 -1.33 -6.08
C ASP A 119 -22.92 -0.57 -7.40
N ILE A 120 -24.01 -0.93 -8.09
CA ILE A 120 -24.42 -0.39 -9.40
C ILE A 120 -25.50 0.69 -9.23
N ASP A 121 -25.33 1.84 -9.86
CA ASP A 121 -26.37 2.85 -10.04
C ASP A 121 -27.26 2.54 -11.26
N TRP A 122 -28.32 1.79 -10.98
CA TRP A 122 -29.35 1.43 -11.95
C TRP A 122 -30.26 2.60 -12.38
N GLN A 123 -30.16 3.75 -11.70
CA GLN A 123 -30.96 4.95 -11.96
C GLN A 123 -30.10 6.08 -12.52
N ALA A 124 -29.08 5.73 -13.30
CA ALA A 124 -28.25 6.68 -14.02
C ALA A 124 -29.12 7.71 -14.77
N PRO A 125 -28.82 9.02 -14.67
CA PRO A 125 -29.63 10.05 -15.31
C PRO A 125 -29.43 10.10 -16.83
N ASP A 126 -28.31 9.61 -17.35
CA ASP A 126 -28.17 9.32 -18.79
C ASP A 126 -29.25 8.29 -19.18
N PRO A 127 -30.20 8.66 -20.06
CA PRO A 127 -31.24 7.74 -20.51
C PRO A 127 -30.69 6.45 -21.14
N LEU A 128 -29.50 6.50 -21.74
CA LEU A 128 -28.84 5.33 -22.36
C LEU A 128 -28.28 4.35 -21.33
N LEU A 129 -28.12 4.77 -20.07
CA LEU A 129 -27.64 3.93 -18.97
C LEU A 129 -28.72 3.55 -17.97
N ARG A 130 -29.95 4.06 -18.12
CA ARG A 130 -31.04 3.73 -17.21
C ARG A 130 -31.34 2.22 -17.26
N SER A 131 -31.27 1.57 -16.11
CA SER A 131 -31.40 0.10 -15.98
C SER A 131 -30.38 -0.72 -16.79
N ARG A 132 -29.25 -0.12 -17.19
CA ARG A 132 -28.12 -0.80 -17.85
C ARG A 132 -26.83 -0.60 -17.06
N VAL A 133 -25.86 -1.47 -17.30
CA VAL A 133 -24.48 -1.35 -16.79
C VAL A 133 -23.58 -0.79 -17.90
N LEU A 134 -22.78 0.24 -17.64
CA LEU A 134 -21.75 0.66 -18.59
C LEU A 134 -20.61 -0.36 -18.60
N LEU A 135 -20.19 -0.81 -19.79
CA LEU A 135 -19.02 -1.65 -19.99
C LEU A 135 -17.98 -0.91 -20.84
N PRO A 136 -17.04 -0.19 -20.20
CA PRO A 136 -16.00 0.58 -20.89
C PRO A 136 -14.83 -0.34 -21.31
N ILE A 137 -15.09 -1.26 -22.23
CA ILE A 137 -14.15 -2.33 -22.63
C ILE A 137 -13.79 -2.32 -24.12
N LEU A 138 -14.28 -1.34 -24.89
CA LEU A 138 -13.92 -1.21 -26.30
C LEU A 138 -12.58 -0.50 -26.43
N GLY A 139 -11.70 -1.00 -27.30
CA GLY A 139 -10.38 -0.42 -27.59
C GLY A 139 -10.45 0.85 -28.45
N ALA A 140 -11.58 1.06 -29.14
CA ALA A 140 -11.84 2.20 -30.01
C ALA A 140 -13.29 2.70 -29.85
N GLY A 141 -13.73 3.64 -30.70
CA GLY A 141 -15.11 4.10 -30.73
C GLY A 141 -16.10 2.95 -31.03
N TYR A 142 -17.34 3.05 -30.55
CA TYR A 142 -18.37 2.00 -30.76
C TYR A 142 -18.61 1.71 -32.25
N ASP A 143 -18.79 2.76 -33.06
CA ASP A 143 -19.06 2.63 -34.50
C ASP A 143 -17.87 2.01 -35.26
N GLU A 144 -16.66 2.44 -34.95
CA GLU A 144 -15.42 1.87 -35.49
C GLU A 144 -15.29 0.38 -35.13
N THR A 145 -15.44 0.04 -33.84
CA THR A 145 -15.41 -1.34 -33.36
C THR A 145 -16.45 -2.22 -34.05
N LEU A 146 -17.64 -1.67 -34.31
CA LEU A 146 -18.71 -2.37 -35.03
C LEU A 146 -18.34 -2.57 -36.51
N ARG A 147 -17.86 -1.53 -37.20
CA ARG A 147 -17.50 -1.59 -38.64
C ARG A 147 -16.34 -2.50 -38.93
N GLU A 148 -15.35 -2.55 -38.05
CA GLU A 148 -14.20 -3.45 -38.15
C GLU A 148 -14.58 -4.92 -37.86
N GLY A 149 -15.83 -5.16 -37.44
CA GLY A 149 -16.34 -6.50 -37.16
C GLY A 149 -15.73 -7.11 -35.91
N HIS A 150 -15.27 -6.30 -34.96
CA HIS A 150 -14.83 -6.75 -33.65
C HIS A 150 -16.00 -7.15 -32.74
N LEU A 151 -17.21 -6.68 -33.07
CA LEU A 151 -18.47 -7.11 -32.47
C LEU A 151 -19.23 -8.05 -33.41
N ARG A 152 -19.58 -9.25 -32.96
CA ARG A 152 -20.32 -10.24 -33.78
C ARG A 152 -21.32 -11.03 -32.95
N LEU A 153 -22.48 -11.34 -33.54
CA LEU A 153 -23.35 -12.39 -33.00
C LEU A 153 -22.71 -13.76 -33.25
N ALA A 154 -22.68 -14.62 -32.23
CA ALA A 154 -22.08 -15.95 -32.32
C ALA A 154 -22.84 -17.00 -31.49
N ARG A 155 -22.50 -18.27 -31.69
CA ARG A 155 -22.94 -19.41 -30.87
C ARG A 155 -21.74 -19.98 -30.11
N ARG A 156 -21.93 -20.27 -28.82
CA ARG A 156 -20.94 -20.98 -27.99
C ARG A 156 -21.67 -22.02 -27.14
N LYS A 157 -21.33 -23.32 -27.31
CA LYS A 157 -22.01 -24.45 -26.64
C LYS A 157 -23.54 -24.35 -26.72
N ASP A 158 -24.04 -24.14 -27.95
CA ASP A 158 -25.46 -23.94 -28.28
C ASP A 158 -26.15 -22.71 -27.65
N ALA A 159 -25.43 -21.83 -26.95
CA ALA A 159 -25.97 -20.55 -26.47
C ALA A 159 -25.64 -19.40 -27.42
N TRP A 160 -26.59 -18.49 -27.62
CA TRP A 160 -26.35 -17.21 -28.30
C TRP A 160 -25.52 -16.28 -27.42
N VAL A 161 -24.48 -15.71 -28.00
CA VAL A 161 -23.54 -14.80 -27.32
C VAL A 161 -23.16 -13.64 -28.24
N LEU A 162 -22.76 -12.53 -27.65
CA LEU A 162 -22.10 -11.44 -28.34
C LEU A 162 -20.59 -11.64 -28.22
N ARG A 163 -19.91 -11.94 -29.34
CA ARG A 163 -18.46 -11.96 -29.39
C ARG A 163 -17.94 -10.52 -29.50
N LEU A 164 -17.01 -10.16 -28.62
CA LEU A 164 -16.29 -8.90 -28.62
C LEU A 164 -14.80 -9.21 -28.59
N TYR A 165 -14.07 -8.93 -29.68
CA TYR A 165 -12.69 -9.40 -29.88
C TYR A 165 -12.60 -10.92 -29.64
N ASP A 166 -11.92 -11.34 -28.56
CA ASP A 166 -11.77 -12.73 -28.14
C ASP A 166 -12.66 -13.11 -26.95
N ASP A 167 -13.40 -12.16 -26.39
CA ASP A 167 -14.35 -12.35 -25.30
C ASP A 167 -15.77 -12.64 -25.79
N TYR A 168 -16.58 -13.18 -24.87
CA TYR A 168 -17.98 -13.54 -25.12
C TYR A 168 -18.88 -12.99 -24.02
N LEU A 169 -19.78 -12.09 -24.39
CA LEU A 169 -20.78 -11.50 -23.51
C LEU A 169 -22.12 -12.24 -23.64
N PRO A 170 -22.90 -12.34 -22.54
CA PRO A 170 -24.18 -13.01 -22.59
C PRO A 170 -25.22 -12.11 -23.26
N LEU A 171 -26.20 -12.73 -23.91
CA LEU A 171 -27.39 -12.02 -24.38
C LEU A 171 -28.55 -12.21 -23.40
N SER A 172 -29.37 -11.17 -23.24
CA SER A 172 -30.56 -11.22 -22.40
C SER A 172 -31.56 -12.26 -22.91
N PRO A 173 -32.26 -13.00 -22.04
CA PRO A 173 -33.27 -13.97 -22.46
C PRO A 173 -34.34 -13.37 -23.39
N ALA A 174 -34.75 -12.14 -23.13
CA ALA A 174 -35.72 -11.41 -23.96
C ALA A 174 -35.18 -11.12 -25.37
N SER A 175 -33.89 -10.83 -25.51
CA SER A 175 -33.26 -10.63 -26.83
C SER A 175 -33.13 -11.93 -27.62
N ILE A 176 -32.83 -13.04 -26.94
CA ILE A 176 -32.69 -14.36 -27.54
C ILE A 176 -34.01 -14.92 -28.08
N ALA A 177 -35.13 -14.69 -27.39
CA ALA A 177 -36.44 -15.21 -27.80
C ALA A 177 -36.89 -14.80 -29.21
N GLY A 178 -36.29 -13.74 -29.78
CA GLY A 178 -36.57 -13.27 -31.14
C GLY A 178 -35.53 -13.67 -32.20
N LEU A 179 -34.52 -14.47 -31.85
CA LEU A 179 -33.46 -14.87 -32.80
C LEU A 179 -33.80 -16.20 -33.49
N ALA A 180 -33.82 -16.19 -34.82
CA ALA A 180 -33.89 -17.40 -35.65
C ALA A 180 -32.54 -18.15 -35.66
N GLU A 181 -32.53 -19.42 -36.06
CA GLU A 181 -31.30 -20.24 -36.08
C GLU A 181 -30.20 -19.66 -37.00
N ASP A 182 -30.59 -19.03 -38.10
CA ASP A 182 -29.72 -18.39 -39.09
C ASP A 182 -29.40 -16.92 -38.78
N ALA A 183 -29.74 -16.43 -37.58
CA ALA A 183 -29.60 -15.01 -37.20
C ALA A 183 -28.17 -14.46 -37.36
N ILE A 184 -27.13 -15.28 -37.36
CA ILE A 184 -25.74 -14.83 -37.57
C ILE A 184 -25.59 -14.08 -38.90
N ALA A 185 -26.15 -14.62 -40.00
CA ALA A 185 -26.03 -13.99 -41.32
C ALA A 185 -26.75 -12.64 -41.38
N GLY A 186 -27.93 -12.56 -40.76
CA GLY A 186 -28.73 -11.33 -40.68
C GLY A 186 -28.17 -10.27 -39.72
N HIS A 187 -27.11 -10.57 -38.95
CA HIS A 187 -26.46 -9.64 -38.02
C HIS A 187 -24.95 -9.50 -38.34
N ASP A 188 -24.56 -9.73 -39.60
CA ASP A 188 -23.17 -9.62 -40.04
C ASP A 188 -22.72 -8.14 -40.07
N PRO A 189 -21.72 -7.75 -39.26
CA PRO A 189 -21.26 -6.37 -39.19
C PRO A 189 -20.51 -5.89 -40.44
N THR A 190 -20.24 -6.74 -41.43
CA THR A 190 -19.53 -6.35 -42.66
C THR A 190 -20.42 -5.58 -43.66
N ASN A 191 -21.75 -5.70 -43.55
CA ASN A 191 -22.72 -4.97 -44.38
C ASN A 191 -23.65 -4.07 -43.54
N ASP A 192 -24.30 -3.08 -44.17
CA ASP A 192 -25.08 -2.06 -43.45
C ASP A 192 -26.33 -2.62 -42.75
N GLU A 193 -27.06 -3.52 -43.40
CA GLU A 193 -28.27 -4.13 -42.83
C GLU A 193 -27.95 -4.99 -41.61
N GLY A 194 -26.93 -5.84 -41.72
CA GLY A 194 -26.44 -6.67 -40.62
C GLY A 194 -25.86 -5.85 -39.47
N ARG A 195 -25.14 -4.75 -39.74
CA ARG A 195 -24.71 -3.80 -38.71
C ARG A 195 -25.88 -3.17 -37.97
N ALA A 196 -26.90 -2.71 -38.70
CA ALA A 196 -28.09 -2.10 -38.09
C ALA A 196 -28.84 -3.11 -37.21
N ALA A 197 -29.00 -4.36 -37.68
CA ALA A 197 -29.60 -5.44 -36.90
C ALA A 197 -28.78 -5.78 -35.65
N LEU A 198 -27.46 -5.90 -35.77
CA LEU A 198 -26.56 -6.15 -34.64
C LEU A 198 -26.59 -5.02 -33.61
N HIS A 199 -26.58 -3.76 -34.07
CA HIS A 199 -26.75 -2.61 -33.18
C HIS A 199 -28.09 -2.66 -32.43
N ALA A 200 -29.20 -2.92 -33.13
CA ALA A 200 -30.51 -3.04 -32.51
C ALA A 200 -30.57 -4.19 -31.48
N LEU A 201 -29.85 -5.29 -31.73
CA LEU A 201 -29.70 -6.38 -30.76
C LEU A 201 -28.91 -5.93 -29.53
N ILE A 202 -27.78 -5.24 -29.71
CA ILE A 202 -26.94 -4.71 -28.62
C ILE A 202 -27.73 -3.72 -27.76
N GLU A 203 -28.55 -2.86 -28.36
CA GLU A 203 -29.39 -1.90 -27.65
C GLU A 203 -30.49 -2.55 -26.80
N ARG A 204 -30.75 -3.85 -26.93
CA ARG A 204 -31.70 -4.59 -26.09
C ARG A 204 -31.04 -5.24 -24.87
N GLN A 205 -29.73 -5.10 -24.70
CA GLN A 205 -29.00 -5.72 -23.59
C GLN A 205 -29.11 -4.91 -22.30
N HIS A 206 -28.83 -5.57 -21.17
CA HIS A 206 -28.76 -4.91 -19.86
C HIS A 206 -27.42 -4.18 -19.62
N PHE A 207 -26.61 -4.04 -20.66
CA PHE A 207 -25.36 -3.32 -20.64
C PHE A 207 -25.24 -2.41 -21.85
N ARG A 208 -24.38 -1.39 -21.72
CA ARG A 208 -23.98 -0.49 -22.80
C ARG A 208 -22.49 -0.59 -22.99
N LEU A 209 -22.05 -1.00 -24.17
CA LEU A 209 -20.64 -1.03 -24.53
C LEU A 209 -20.13 0.38 -24.79
N ALA A 210 -18.91 0.67 -24.34
CA ALA A 210 -18.29 1.98 -24.47
C ALA A 210 -16.78 1.88 -24.66
N PHE A 211 -16.24 2.90 -25.32
CA PHE A 211 -14.80 3.12 -25.39
C PHE A 211 -14.24 3.26 -23.97
N TRP A 212 -13.13 2.57 -23.69
CA TRP A 212 -12.59 2.45 -22.34
C TRP A 212 -12.29 3.79 -21.65
N LYS A 213 -11.92 4.83 -22.43
CA LYS A 213 -11.66 6.18 -21.89
C LYS A 213 -12.91 6.86 -21.31
N LEU A 214 -14.12 6.40 -21.62
CA LEU A 214 -15.35 6.95 -21.03
C LEU A 214 -15.59 6.50 -19.59
N ALA A 215 -14.76 5.60 -19.05
CA ALA A 215 -14.96 5.09 -17.71
C ALA A 215 -14.84 6.15 -16.61
N SER A 216 -13.90 7.10 -16.73
CA SER A 216 -13.73 8.20 -15.77
C SER A 216 -15.01 9.02 -15.60
N ASP A 217 -15.77 9.18 -16.68
CA ASP A 217 -16.88 10.13 -16.77
C ASP A 217 -18.23 9.47 -16.54
N MET A 218 -18.40 8.22 -16.99
CA MET A 218 -19.73 7.62 -17.16
C MET A 218 -19.95 6.32 -16.40
N VAL A 219 -18.93 5.73 -15.77
CA VAL A 219 -19.08 4.42 -15.11
C VAL A 219 -20.17 4.50 -14.03
N ASN A 220 -21.12 3.58 -14.08
CA ASN A 220 -22.28 3.60 -13.18
C ASN A 220 -22.22 2.49 -12.13
N TYR A 221 -21.03 2.02 -11.80
CA TYR A 221 -20.79 1.15 -10.65
C TYR A 221 -19.58 1.67 -9.87
N ARG A 222 -19.59 1.49 -8.56
CA ARG A 222 -18.44 1.86 -7.72
C ARG A 222 -17.26 0.96 -8.07
N ARG A 223 -16.08 1.55 -8.26
CA ARG A 223 -14.83 0.83 -8.56
C ARG A 223 -13.93 0.72 -7.32
N PHE A 224 -12.91 -0.11 -7.40
CA PHE A 224 -11.71 0.05 -6.58
C PHE A 224 -10.79 1.09 -7.26
N PHE A 225 -10.62 2.25 -6.63
CA PHE A 225 -9.96 3.41 -7.23
C PHE A 225 -10.52 3.71 -8.63
N ASP A 226 -9.64 3.86 -9.63
CA ASP A 226 -9.96 4.11 -11.03
C ASP A 226 -9.83 2.85 -11.92
N ILE A 227 -9.81 1.65 -11.31
CA ILE A 227 -9.63 0.36 -12.00
C ILE A 227 -11.00 -0.19 -12.42
N ASN A 228 -11.27 -0.17 -13.73
CA ASN A 228 -12.58 -0.54 -14.30
C ASN A 228 -12.91 -2.02 -14.09
N GLU A 229 -11.87 -2.83 -14.03
CA GLU A 229 -11.89 -4.28 -13.89
C GLU A 229 -12.23 -4.76 -12.48
N LEU A 230 -12.40 -3.86 -11.51
CA LEU A 230 -12.67 -4.17 -10.10
C LEU A 230 -13.95 -3.46 -9.63
N ALA A 231 -15.08 -4.17 -9.59
CA ALA A 231 -16.35 -3.61 -9.15
C ALA A 231 -16.56 -3.78 -7.64
N GLY A 232 -16.97 -2.71 -6.99
CA GLY A 232 -17.24 -2.63 -5.56
C GLY A 232 -18.44 -3.47 -5.15
N LEU A 233 -18.28 -4.22 -4.06
CA LEU A 233 -19.30 -5.05 -3.43
C LEU A 233 -20.08 -4.27 -2.37
N ARG A 234 -21.33 -4.68 -2.16
CA ARG A 234 -22.21 -4.18 -1.09
C ARG A 234 -22.09 -5.03 0.16
N ILE A 235 -20.88 -5.09 0.71
CA ILE A 235 -20.54 -5.96 1.85
C ILE A 235 -21.34 -5.63 3.13
N GLU A 236 -21.92 -4.43 3.21
CA GLU A 236 -22.80 -4.03 4.32
C GLU A 236 -24.11 -4.86 4.40
N ARG A 237 -24.45 -5.56 3.31
CA ARG A 237 -25.57 -6.50 3.24
C ARG A 237 -25.13 -7.86 3.76
N THR A 238 -25.85 -8.38 4.76
CA THR A 238 -25.54 -9.67 5.40
C THR A 238 -25.45 -10.83 4.41
N ALA A 239 -26.31 -10.88 3.39
CA ALA A 239 -26.24 -11.92 2.36
C ALA A 239 -24.93 -11.89 1.56
N VAL A 240 -24.46 -10.69 1.20
CA VAL A 240 -23.20 -10.52 0.46
C VAL A 240 -22.03 -10.91 1.36
N PHE A 241 -22.01 -10.45 2.61
CA PHE A 241 -20.99 -10.82 3.60
C PHE A 241 -20.88 -12.33 3.81
N GLU A 242 -21.99 -13.02 4.08
CA GLU A 242 -21.96 -14.46 4.33
C GLU A 242 -21.55 -15.25 3.09
N ASP A 243 -21.99 -14.84 1.89
CA ASP A 243 -21.67 -15.54 0.64
C ASP A 243 -20.20 -15.39 0.26
N THR A 244 -19.65 -14.16 0.35
CA THR A 244 -18.24 -13.91 0.02
C THR A 244 -17.26 -14.48 1.03
N HIS A 245 -17.67 -14.65 2.28
CA HIS A 245 -16.82 -15.19 3.34
C HIS A 245 -17.04 -16.68 3.61
N LYS A 246 -18.00 -17.32 2.94
CA LYS A 246 -18.40 -18.71 3.21
C LYS A 246 -17.22 -19.68 3.22
N THR A 247 -16.38 -19.62 2.17
CA THR A 247 -15.21 -20.50 2.05
C THR A 247 -14.15 -20.17 3.09
N LEU A 248 -13.86 -18.88 3.32
CA LEU A 248 -12.91 -18.44 4.35
C LEU A 248 -13.31 -18.88 5.76
N PHE A 249 -14.60 -18.78 6.10
CA PHE A 249 -15.14 -19.24 7.37
C PHE A 249 -15.06 -20.75 7.54
N ARG A 250 -15.33 -21.51 6.46
CA ARG A 250 -15.14 -22.96 6.47
C ARG A 250 -13.68 -23.31 6.70
N LEU A 251 -12.75 -22.73 5.94
CA LEU A 251 -11.30 -22.98 6.08
C LEU A 251 -10.80 -22.60 7.48
N TYR A 252 -11.29 -21.51 8.07
CA TYR A 252 -11.00 -21.14 9.47
C TYR A 252 -11.55 -22.16 10.47
N ALA A 253 -12.80 -22.62 10.30
CA ALA A 253 -13.41 -23.62 11.18
C ALA A 253 -12.68 -24.98 11.10
N GLU A 254 -12.21 -25.35 9.92
CA GLU A 254 -11.39 -26.56 9.69
C GLU A 254 -9.95 -26.43 10.21
N GLY A 255 -9.53 -25.26 10.67
CA GLY A 255 -8.18 -25.03 11.23
C GLY A 255 -7.09 -24.78 10.18
N LEU A 256 -7.47 -24.47 8.93
CA LEU A 256 -6.55 -24.16 7.84
C LEU A 256 -6.10 -22.70 7.81
N ILE A 257 -6.88 -21.79 8.39
CA ILE A 257 -6.56 -20.36 8.53
C ILE A 257 -6.57 -19.99 10.01
N ASP A 258 -5.62 -19.17 10.47
CA ASP A 258 -5.46 -18.75 11.86
C ASP A 258 -5.65 -17.24 12.06
N GLY A 259 -5.64 -16.47 10.99
CA GLY A 259 -5.88 -15.03 11.03
C GLY A 259 -6.18 -14.44 9.66
N PHE A 260 -6.58 -13.17 9.65
CA PHE A 260 -6.99 -12.44 8.47
C PHE A 260 -6.35 -11.05 8.43
N ARG A 261 -5.90 -10.65 7.24
CA ARG A 261 -5.65 -9.24 6.91
C ARG A 261 -6.74 -8.78 5.96
N CYS A 262 -7.44 -7.70 6.30
CA CYS A 262 -8.49 -7.15 5.45
C CYS A 262 -7.91 -6.10 4.51
N ASP A 263 -8.00 -6.34 3.21
CA ASP A 263 -7.67 -5.40 2.16
C ASP A 263 -8.65 -4.22 2.13
N HIS A 264 -8.10 -3.02 1.90
CA HIS A 264 -8.82 -1.79 1.59
C HIS A 264 -10.10 -1.57 2.41
N VAL A 265 -9.96 -1.59 3.74
CA VAL A 265 -11.10 -1.46 4.66
C VAL A 265 -11.82 -0.11 4.48
N ASP A 266 -11.11 0.91 4.02
CA ASP A 266 -11.63 2.25 3.76
C ASP A 266 -12.47 2.35 2.48
N GLY A 267 -12.60 1.29 1.69
CA GLY A 267 -13.59 1.22 0.59
C GLY A 267 -15.00 0.83 1.04
N LEU A 268 -15.13 0.28 2.26
CA LEU A 268 -16.39 -0.27 2.75
C LEU A 268 -17.39 0.83 3.16
N ALA A 269 -18.68 0.56 3.00
CA ALA A 269 -19.72 1.50 3.42
C ALA A 269 -19.77 1.69 4.95
N ASP A 270 -19.52 0.61 5.72
CA ASP A 270 -19.48 0.63 7.19
C ASP A 270 -18.35 -0.29 7.71
N PRO A 271 -17.08 0.19 7.71
CA PRO A 271 -15.91 -0.56 8.17
C PRO A 271 -16.06 -1.09 9.60
N ARG A 272 -16.58 -0.25 10.50
CA ARG A 272 -16.81 -0.58 11.91
C ARG A 272 -17.72 -1.80 12.05
N ARG A 273 -18.85 -1.81 11.35
CA ARG A 273 -19.79 -2.94 11.37
C ARG A 273 -19.15 -4.19 10.76
N TYR A 274 -18.47 -4.05 9.63
CA TYR A 274 -17.79 -5.15 8.96
C TYR A 274 -16.78 -5.84 9.89
N CYS A 275 -15.82 -5.10 10.47
CA CYS A 275 -14.79 -5.66 11.35
C CYS A 275 -15.39 -6.35 12.58
N ARG A 276 -16.41 -5.73 13.21
CA ARG A 276 -17.10 -6.32 14.36
C ARG A 276 -17.86 -7.60 13.99
N GLN A 277 -18.51 -7.62 12.83
CA GLN A 277 -19.24 -8.78 12.34
C GLN A 277 -18.28 -9.92 12.00
N LEU A 278 -17.15 -9.61 11.35
CA LEU A 278 -16.07 -10.56 11.08
C LEU A 278 -15.51 -11.16 12.38
N ARG A 279 -15.08 -10.32 13.33
CA ARG A 279 -14.59 -10.77 14.64
C ARG A 279 -15.58 -11.69 15.35
N HIS A 280 -16.85 -11.29 15.42
CA HIS A 280 -17.91 -12.08 16.07
C HIS A 280 -18.13 -13.43 15.37
N ARG A 281 -18.08 -13.47 14.04
CA ARG A 281 -18.23 -14.70 13.27
C ARG A 281 -17.08 -15.66 13.52
N LEU A 282 -15.84 -15.15 13.57
CA LEU A 282 -14.65 -15.92 13.89
C LEU A 282 -14.68 -16.46 15.32
N ASP A 283 -15.06 -15.63 16.30
CA ASP A 283 -15.21 -16.04 17.70
C ASP A 283 -16.21 -17.21 17.86
N LYS A 284 -17.32 -17.18 17.10
CA LYS A 284 -18.31 -18.27 17.06
C LYS A 284 -17.79 -19.54 16.41
N LEU A 285 -16.99 -19.43 15.36
CA LEU A 285 -16.43 -20.59 14.65
C LEU A 285 -15.26 -21.22 15.41
N ARG A 286 -14.60 -20.45 16.29
CA ARG A 286 -13.45 -20.91 17.08
C ARG A 286 -13.71 -22.21 17.84
N VAL A 287 -14.91 -22.40 18.38
CA VAL A 287 -15.28 -23.61 19.14
C VAL A 287 -15.35 -24.88 18.29
N GLN A 288 -15.43 -24.74 16.96
CA GLN A 288 -15.50 -25.85 16.01
C GLN A 288 -14.11 -26.30 15.53
N ARG A 289 -13.06 -25.55 15.88
CA ARG A 289 -11.71 -25.80 15.39
C ARG A 289 -11.12 -27.09 15.96
N PRO A 290 -10.35 -27.85 15.16
CA PRO A 290 -9.76 -29.10 15.60
C PRO A 290 -8.68 -28.88 16.68
N PRO A 291 -8.39 -29.88 17.54
CA PRO A 291 -7.39 -29.75 18.62
C PRO A 291 -5.99 -29.34 18.15
N GLY A 292 -5.59 -29.72 16.93
CA GLY A 292 -4.28 -29.39 16.35
C GLY A 292 -4.18 -27.96 15.79
N ALA A 293 -5.29 -27.22 15.70
CA ALA A 293 -5.26 -25.82 15.27
C ALA A 293 -5.07 -24.89 16.48
N PRO A 294 -4.43 -23.72 16.30
CA PRO A 294 -4.38 -22.68 17.32
C PRO A 294 -5.78 -22.39 17.88
N ARG A 295 -5.91 -22.49 19.21
CA ARG A 295 -7.17 -22.26 19.94
C ARG A 295 -7.36 -20.81 20.40
N ASP A 296 -6.32 -20.00 20.26
CA ASP A 296 -6.40 -18.58 20.53
C ASP A 296 -7.35 -17.91 19.50
N GLY A 297 -7.84 -16.71 19.80
CA GLY A 297 -8.65 -15.96 18.84
C GLY A 297 -7.90 -15.71 17.53
N ALA A 298 -8.64 -15.59 16.42
CA ALA A 298 -8.04 -15.27 15.12
C ALA A 298 -7.24 -13.95 15.21
N TYR A 299 -6.06 -13.88 14.62
CA TYR A 299 -5.40 -12.58 14.45
C TYR A 299 -6.12 -11.80 13.33
N LEU A 300 -6.48 -10.53 13.54
CA LEU A 300 -7.23 -9.74 12.57
C LEU A 300 -6.67 -8.33 12.47
N VAL A 301 -6.08 -8.00 11.33
CA VAL A 301 -5.58 -6.65 11.02
C VAL A 301 -6.26 -6.10 9.78
N VAL A 302 -6.21 -4.77 9.63
CA VAL A 302 -6.80 -4.07 8.49
C VAL A 302 -5.72 -3.29 7.74
N GLU A 303 -5.73 -3.31 6.42
CA GLU A 303 -5.02 -2.31 5.65
C GLU A 303 -5.77 -0.99 5.77
N LYS A 304 -5.13 -0.02 6.44
CA LYS A 304 -5.65 1.32 6.65
C LYS A 304 -4.48 2.29 6.76
N ILE A 305 -4.51 3.33 5.95
CA ILE A 305 -3.48 4.37 5.95
C ILE A 305 -3.88 5.47 6.93
N LEU A 306 -3.08 5.69 7.97
CA LEU A 306 -3.30 6.71 8.99
C LEU A 306 -2.60 8.01 8.60
N ALA A 307 -3.27 9.14 8.72
CA ALA A 307 -2.59 10.44 8.76
C ALA A 307 -1.81 10.62 10.08
N GLU A 308 -0.91 11.61 10.16
CA GLU A 308 0.02 11.82 11.30
C GLU A 308 -0.65 11.86 12.69
N ASP A 309 -1.80 12.52 12.78
CA ASP A 309 -2.60 12.63 14.01
C ASP A 309 -3.81 11.69 14.03
N GLU A 310 -3.79 10.63 13.21
CA GLU A 310 -4.84 9.63 13.14
C GLU A 310 -4.50 8.37 13.92
N SER A 311 -5.50 7.90 14.67
CA SER A 311 -5.45 6.62 15.36
C SER A 311 -6.52 5.69 14.81
N LEU A 312 -6.18 4.41 14.73
CA LEU A 312 -7.15 3.38 14.38
C LEU A 312 -8.28 3.36 15.42
N ARG A 313 -9.52 3.22 14.94
CA ARG A 313 -10.69 3.16 15.80
C ARG A 313 -10.72 1.83 16.58
N LEU A 314 -10.44 1.89 17.88
CA LEU A 314 -10.31 0.69 18.74
C LEU A 314 -11.60 -0.14 18.83
N ASP A 315 -12.75 0.49 18.62
CA ASP A 315 -14.06 -0.18 18.71
C ASP A 315 -14.42 -1.03 17.48
N TRP A 316 -13.53 -1.10 16.48
CA TRP A 316 -13.60 -2.04 15.36
C TRP A 316 -13.28 -3.47 15.78
N ARG A 317 -12.61 -3.66 16.94
CA ARG A 317 -12.18 -4.96 17.49
C ARG A 317 -11.19 -5.71 16.58
N THR A 318 -10.31 -4.97 15.89
CA THR A 318 -9.13 -5.49 15.19
C THR A 318 -7.93 -5.48 16.15
N ASP A 319 -6.87 -6.21 15.78
CA ASP A 319 -5.60 -6.27 16.53
C ASP A 319 -4.61 -5.16 16.10
N GLY A 320 -4.92 -4.43 15.00
CA GLY A 320 -4.15 -3.31 14.50
C GLY A 320 -4.35 -3.05 13.01
N THR A 321 -3.45 -2.24 12.43
CA THR A 321 -3.29 -2.02 10.99
C THR A 321 -2.25 -2.97 10.39
N THR A 322 -1.92 -2.78 9.11
CA THR A 322 -0.75 -3.42 8.46
C THR A 322 0.59 -2.72 8.70
N GLY A 323 0.62 -1.62 9.47
CA GLY A 323 1.87 -1.03 9.98
C GLY A 323 2.54 0.04 9.12
N TYR A 324 1.83 0.67 8.18
CA TYR A 324 2.36 1.78 7.38
C TYR A 324 2.79 2.98 8.25
N GLU A 325 2.07 3.24 9.34
CA GLU A 325 2.43 4.27 10.30
C GLU A 325 3.76 3.97 11.02
N PHE A 326 4.10 2.70 11.23
CA PHE A 326 5.42 2.34 11.77
C PHE A 326 6.51 2.53 10.71
N MET A 327 6.23 2.16 9.46
CA MET A 327 7.16 2.39 8.33
C MET A 327 7.50 3.88 8.20
N ASP A 328 6.51 4.75 8.38
CA ASP A 328 6.71 6.20 8.42
C ASP A 328 7.58 6.62 9.62
N GLN A 329 7.19 6.25 10.84
CA GLN A 329 7.88 6.62 12.08
C GLN A 329 9.36 6.21 12.08
N VAL A 330 9.65 4.96 11.72
CA VAL A 330 11.03 4.44 11.71
C VAL A 330 11.86 5.08 10.61
N SER A 331 11.24 5.41 9.48
CA SER A 331 11.92 6.15 8.41
C SER A 331 12.24 7.57 8.88
N ALA A 332 11.27 8.30 9.42
CA ALA A 332 11.41 9.70 9.82
C ALA A 332 12.47 9.89 10.92
N VAL A 333 12.53 9.01 11.92
CA VAL A 333 13.53 9.13 13.01
C VAL A 333 14.97 8.90 12.53
N LEU A 334 15.17 8.21 11.40
CA LEU A 334 16.48 7.98 10.79
C LEU A 334 16.93 9.11 9.86
N HIS A 335 16.05 10.03 9.48
CA HIS A 335 16.43 11.22 8.72
C HIS A 335 17.01 12.30 9.64
N ASP A 336 17.96 13.07 9.12
CA ASP A 336 18.50 14.26 9.78
C ASP A 336 17.70 15.50 9.39
N GLY A 337 17.14 16.17 10.39
CA GLY A 337 16.39 17.41 10.20
C GLY A 337 17.26 18.55 9.67
N ALA A 338 18.58 18.52 9.88
CA ALA A 338 19.51 19.51 9.33
C ALA A 338 19.51 19.52 7.79
N GLY A 339 19.19 18.39 7.15
CA GLY A 339 19.08 18.28 5.70
C GLY A 339 17.85 18.94 5.09
N GLU A 340 16.86 19.35 5.89
CA GLU A 340 15.58 19.84 5.36
C GLU A 340 15.71 21.12 4.54
N ALA A 341 16.38 22.13 5.09
CA ALA A 341 16.60 23.41 4.43
C ALA A 341 17.40 23.28 3.11
N PRO A 342 18.61 22.69 3.09
CA PRO A 342 19.41 22.59 1.86
C PRO A 342 18.72 21.74 0.77
N LEU A 343 18.06 20.63 1.13
CA LEU A 343 17.34 19.81 0.15
C LEU A 343 16.10 20.53 -0.42
N THR A 344 15.41 21.30 0.42
CA THR A 344 14.27 22.12 -0.03
C THR A 344 14.73 23.23 -0.97
N GLU A 345 15.84 23.90 -0.65
CA GLU A 345 16.41 24.94 -1.49
C GLU A 345 16.88 24.38 -2.84
N LEU A 346 17.56 23.23 -2.85
CA LEU A 346 17.94 22.52 -4.08
C LEU A 346 16.73 22.24 -4.97
N TRP A 347 15.66 21.67 -4.38
CA TRP A 347 14.43 21.38 -5.11
C TRP A 347 13.81 22.64 -5.71
N ARG A 348 13.70 23.73 -4.93
CA ARG A 348 13.13 25.00 -5.37
C ARG A 348 13.97 25.65 -6.49
N ASN A 349 15.28 25.72 -6.31
CA ASN A 349 16.19 26.35 -7.26
C ASN A 349 16.23 25.61 -8.60
N LEU A 350 16.22 24.27 -8.57
CA LEU A 350 16.26 23.46 -9.80
C LEU A 350 14.93 23.44 -10.55
N THR A 351 13.81 23.35 -9.84
CA THR A 351 12.49 23.16 -10.47
C THR A 351 11.73 24.46 -10.70
N GLY A 352 12.09 25.53 -10.00
CA GLY A 352 11.30 26.77 -9.93
C GLY A 352 9.98 26.63 -9.16
N GLU A 353 9.71 25.47 -8.55
CA GLU A 353 8.48 25.21 -7.81
C GLU A 353 8.67 25.57 -6.33
N SER A 354 7.97 26.62 -5.87
CA SER A 354 7.98 27.04 -4.47
C SER A 354 6.93 26.34 -3.60
N ALA A 355 5.94 25.68 -4.23
CA ALA A 355 4.85 25.00 -3.54
C ALA A 355 5.35 23.85 -2.65
N ASP A 356 4.85 23.81 -1.42
CA ASP A 356 5.06 22.70 -0.49
C ASP A 356 4.26 21.45 -0.89
N PHE A 357 4.50 20.35 -0.17
CA PHE A 357 3.83 19.09 -0.45
C PHE A 357 2.31 19.18 -0.27
N ALA A 358 1.84 19.88 0.77
CA ALA A 358 0.41 20.09 0.99
C ALA A 358 -0.27 20.80 -0.20
N THR A 359 0.38 21.80 -0.78
CA THR A 359 -0.10 22.49 -1.99
C THR A 359 -0.08 21.56 -3.20
N GLN A 360 0.94 20.72 -3.37
CA GLN A 360 0.96 19.71 -4.44
C GLN A 360 -0.17 18.69 -4.27
N ALA A 361 -0.45 18.25 -3.04
CA ALA A 361 -1.56 17.35 -2.73
C ALA A 361 -2.92 17.98 -3.06
N VAL A 362 -3.14 19.25 -2.72
CA VAL A 362 -4.37 20.00 -3.09
C VAL A 362 -4.52 20.10 -4.61
N ARG A 363 -3.45 20.45 -5.34
CA ARG A 363 -3.45 20.50 -6.81
C ARG A 363 -3.74 19.13 -7.42
N ALA A 364 -3.13 18.08 -6.88
CA ALA A 364 -3.34 16.71 -7.33
C ALA A 364 -4.77 16.23 -7.06
N ARG A 365 -5.36 16.51 -5.89
CA ARG A 365 -6.76 16.16 -5.57
C ARG A 365 -7.71 16.79 -6.56
N ARG A 366 -7.54 18.08 -6.85
CA ARG A 366 -8.38 18.79 -7.82
C ARG A 366 -8.28 18.17 -9.22
N GLN A 367 -7.07 17.84 -9.66
CA GLN A 367 -6.88 17.19 -10.97
C GLN A 367 -7.51 15.79 -11.02
N ILE A 368 -7.23 14.94 -10.01
CA ILE A 368 -7.70 13.56 -9.97
C ILE A 368 -9.23 13.46 -9.92
N LEU A 369 -9.90 14.40 -9.24
CA LEU A 369 -11.36 14.48 -9.23
C LEU A 369 -11.96 14.65 -10.63
N VAL A 370 -11.28 15.37 -11.52
CA VAL A 370 -11.74 15.64 -12.89
C VAL A 370 -11.25 14.57 -13.86
N ASP A 371 -9.98 14.17 -13.75
CA ASP A 371 -9.34 13.26 -14.71
C ASP A 371 -9.77 11.79 -14.52
N SER A 372 -10.18 11.37 -13.31
CA SER A 372 -10.34 9.94 -12.97
C SER A 372 -11.61 9.60 -12.18
N PHE A 373 -12.13 10.53 -11.37
CA PHE A 373 -13.25 10.30 -10.44
C PHE A 373 -14.49 11.15 -10.73
N GLU A 374 -14.68 11.57 -11.97
CA GLU A 374 -15.82 12.40 -12.34
C GLU A 374 -17.15 11.69 -12.07
N ALA A 375 -17.22 10.38 -12.36
CA ALA A 375 -18.37 9.53 -12.05
C ALA A 375 -18.64 9.40 -10.53
N GLU A 376 -17.61 9.19 -9.71
CA GLU A 376 -17.75 9.11 -8.26
C GLU A 376 -18.13 10.45 -7.62
N LEU A 377 -17.58 11.56 -8.12
CA LEU A 377 -17.93 12.92 -7.72
C LEU A 377 -19.40 13.20 -8.02
N ASP A 378 -19.84 12.88 -9.22
CA ASP A 378 -21.21 13.04 -9.66
C ASP A 378 -22.19 12.17 -8.85
N ARG A 379 -21.87 10.89 -8.62
CA ARG A 379 -22.64 9.99 -7.75
C ARG A 379 -22.82 10.57 -6.34
N THR A 380 -21.75 11.12 -5.78
CA THR A 380 -21.75 11.75 -4.45
C THR A 380 -22.60 13.03 -4.44
N ALA A 381 -22.45 13.89 -5.45
CA ALA A 381 -23.24 15.10 -5.60
C ALA A 381 -24.74 14.80 -5.72
N ARG A 382 -25.12 13.74 -6.47
CA ARG A 382 -26.52 13.30 -6.59
C ARG A 382 -27.06 12.75 -5.26
N ALA A 383 -26.26 12.04 -4.47
CA ALA A 383 -26.66 11.57 -3.15
C ALA A 383 -26.92 12.74 -2.17
N LEU A 384 -26.07 13.77 -2.20
CA LEU A 384 -26.29 15.02 -1.46
C LEU A 384 -27.50 15.80 -1.98
N PHE A 385 -27.73 15.83 -3.30
CA PHE A 385 -28.89 16.47 -3.88
C PHE A 385 -30.20 15.76 -3.52
N ALA A 386 -30.20 14.43 -3.41
CA ALA A 386 -31.33 13.69 -2.86
C ALA A 386 -31.60 14.07 -1.39
N SER A 387 -30.54 14.35 -0.62
CA SER A 387 -30.65 14.86 0.76
C SER A 387 -31.26 16.26 0.84
N ALA A 388 -30.98 17.11 -0.15
CA ALA A 388 -31.58 18.43 -0.27
C ALA A 388 -33.07 18.37 -0.64
N ARG A 389 -33.42 17.51 -1.61
CA ARG A 389 -34.80 17.34 -2.10
C ARG A 389 -35.74 16.63 -1.14
N ALA A 390 -35.21 15.82 -0.22
CA ALA A 390 -36.01 15.12 0.76
C ALA A 390 -36.61 16.06 1.82
N ASP A 391 -36.04 17.25 2.00
CA ASP A 391 -36.47 18.26 2.96
C ASP A 391 -37.02 19.50 2.21
N VAL A 392 -38.20 19.97 2.63
CA VAL A 392 -38.87 21.12 2.02
C VAL A 392 -38.03 22.39 2.19
N ALA A 393 -37.34 22.55 3.33
CA ALA A 393 -36.55 23.74 3.62
C ALA A 393 -35.33 23.90 2.69
N THR A 394 -34.84 22.81 2.11
CA THR A 394 -33.64 22.80 1.26
C THR A 394 -33.94 22.44 -0.19
N ARG A 395 -35.21 22.46 -0.59
CA ARG A 395 -35.66 21.97 -1.91
C ARG A 395 -35.15 22.80 -3.09
N ASP A 396 -34.82 24.07 -2.87
CA ASP A 396 -34.28 24.99 -3.89
C ASP A 396 -32.75 24.94 -4.01
N VAL A 397 -32.07 24.14 -3.18
CA VAL A 397 -30.62 23.90 -3.34
C VAL A 397 -30.39 23.13 -4.64
N SER A 398 -29.65 23.73 -5.58
CA SER A 398 -29.34 23.11 -6.87
C SER A 398 -28.23 22.06 -6.80
N LEU A 399 -28.27 21.08 -7.70
CA LEU A 399 -27.19 20.10 -7.86
C LEU A 399 -25.84 20.77 -8.22
N ALA A 400 -25.88 21.84 -9.02
CA ALA A 400 -24.68 22.57 -9.41
C ALA A 400 -23.99 23.23 -8.20
N ALA A 401 -24.76 23.80 -7.26
CA ALA A 401 -24.20 24.38 -6.03
C ALA A 401 -23.60 23.29 -5.12
N ILE A 402 -24.30 22.17 -4.94
CA ILE A 402 -23.80 21.01 -4.20
C ILE A 402 -22.49 20.50 -4.78
N ARG A 403 -22.39 20.40 -6.11
CA ARG A 403 -21.18 19.92 -6.78
C ARG A 403 -19.99 20.85 -6.53
N ARG A 404 -20.17 22.18 -6.60
CA ARG A 404 -19.09 23.14 -6.28
C ARG A 404 -18.60 22.99 -4.85
N VAL A 405 -19.53 22.94 -3.89
CA VAL A 405 -19.23 22.74 -2.46
C VAL A 405 -18.50 21.42 -2.20
N LEU A 406 -18.98 20.34 -2.83
CA LEU A 406 -18.40 19.02 -2.69
C LEU A 406 -16.96 18.96 -3.20
N VAL A 407 -16.67 19.58 -4.35
CA VAL A 407 -15.31 19.64 -4.89
C VAL A 407 -14.37 20.30 -3.89
N GLU A 408 -14.72 21.47 -3.35
CA GLU A 408 -13.86 22.17 -2.38
C GLU A 408 -13.69 21.36 -1.09
N LEU A 409 -14.75 20.70 -0.61
CA LEU A 409 -14.66 19.84 0.57
C LEU A 409 -13.74 18.62 0.34
N LEU A 410 -13.81 17.96 -0.82
CA LEU A 410 -12.95 16.81 -1.17
C LEU A 410 -11.49 17.23 -1.38
N VAL A 411 -11.25 18.41 -1.99
CA VAL A 411 -9.91 18.95 -2.24
C VAL A 411 -9.16 19.25 -0.94
N HIS A 412 -9.87 19.69 0.10
CA HIS A 412 -9.29 20.04 1.39
C HIS A 412 -9.45 18.96 2.46
N PHE A 413 -9.91 17.77 2.09
CA PHE A 413 -10.10 16.68 3.05
C PHE A 413 -8.73 16.12 3.52
N PRO A 414 -8.40 16.18 4.82
CA PRO A 414 -7.03 15.99 5.30
C PRO A 414 -6.65 14.53 5.60
N VAL A 415 -7.63 13.62 5.61
CA VAL A 415 -7.42 12.19 5.88
C VAL A 415 -8.02 11.35 4.76
N TYR A 416 -7.78 10.03 4.77
CA TYR A 416 -8.40 9.10 3.83
C TYR A 416 -9.93 9.15 3.88
N ARG A 417 -10.52 9.08 5.08
CA ARG A 417 -11.96 9.22 5.30
C ARG A 417 -12.29 9.43 6.77
N THR A 418 -13.49 9.92 7.03
CA THR A 418 -14.13 9.84 8.36
C THR A 418 -14.96 8.55 8.48
N TYR A 419 -15.47 8.28 9.68
CA TYR A 419 -16.24 7.07 10.03
C TYR A 419 -17.59 7.41 10.70
N ALA A 420 -18.20 8.52 10.25
CA ALA A 420 -19.52 8.91 10.67
C ALA A 420 -20.54 7.78 10.38
N GLY A 421 -21.44 7.57 11.33
CA GLY A 421 -22.47 6.53 11.26
C GLY A 421 -23.84 7.09 11.57
N GLY A 422 -24.79 6.22 11.91
CA GLY A 422 -26.13 6.66 12.32
C GLY A 422 -26.14 7.63 13.52
N ALA A 423 -25.09 7.62 14.34
CA ALA A 423 -24.92 8.55 15.45
C ALA A 423 -24.27 9.89 15.07
N GLY A 424 -23.96 10.12 13.78
CA GLY A 424 -23.18 11.27 13.33
C GLY A 424 -21.68 11.06 13.46
N ARG A 425 -20.93 12.16 13.34
CA ARG A 425 -19.49 12.24 13.60
C ARG A 425 -19.23 12.21 15.10
N ASP A 426 -18.17 11.53 15.50
CA ASP A 426 -17.63 11.68 16.86
C ASP A 426 -16.72 12.91 16.94
N ALA A 427 -16.19 13.22 18.13
CA ALA A 427 -15.35 14.39 18.35
C ALA A 427 -14.09 14.41 17.46
N TYR A 428 -13.55 13.22 17.15
CA TYR A 428 -12.37 13.08 16.32
C TYR A 428 -12.69 13.38 14.84
N ASP A 429 -13.75 12.76 14.31
CA ASP A 429 -14.20 13.03 12.94
C ASP A 429 -14.69 14.48 12.77
N GLU A 430 -15.28 15.09 13.80
CA GLU A 430 -15.70 16.50 13.76
C GLU A 430 -14.50 17.44 13.63
N ALA A 431 -13.40 17.20 14.35
CA ALA A 431 -12.18 18.01 14.24
C ALA A 431 -11.58 17.93 12.83
N ILE A 432 -11.54 16.73 12.24
CA ILE A 432 -11.13 16.51 10.85
C ILE A 432 -12.03 17.26 9.88
N PHE A 433 -13.34 17.13 10.05
CA PHE A 433 -14.31 17.76 9.15
C PHE A 433 -14.27 19.28 9.25
N ALA A 434 -14.07 19.83 10.45
CA ALA A 434 -13.89 21.26 10.67
C ALA A 434 -12.66 21.80 9.92
N ARG A 435 -11.52 21.09 9.95
CA ARG A 435 -10.34 21.44 9.14
C ARG A 435 -10.64 21.43 7.64
N ALA A 436 -11.38 20.44 7.16
CA ALA A 436 -11.77 20.35 5.74
C ALA A 436 -12.70 21.51 5.33
N VAL A 437 -13.66 21.88 6.18
CA VAL A 437 -14.54 23.04 5.99
C VAL A 437 -13.74 24.34 6.00
N GLU A 438 -12.81 24.51 6.94
CA GLU A 438 -11.94 25.69 7.01
C GLU A 438 -11.08 25.84 5.75
N GLY A 439 -10.49 24.75 5.26
CA GLY A 439 -9.76 24.75 3.99
C GLY A 439 -10.65 25.12 2.81
N ALA A 440 -11.84 24.51 2.71
CA ALA A 440 -12.81 24.78 1.67
C ALA A 440 -13.29 26.25 1.67
N LEU A 441 -13.47 26.87 2.84
CA LEU A 441 -13.85 28.28 2.95
C LEU A 441 -12.83 29.24 2.32
N ARG A 442 -11.56 28.84 2.18
CA ARG A 442 -10.50 29.67 1.55
C ARG A 442 -10.61 29.71 0.03
N THR A 443 -11.30 28.75 -0.58
CA THR A 443 -11.33 28.57 -2.05
C THR A 443 -12.74 28.50 -2.63
N ILE A 444 -13.77 28.37 -1.81
CA ILE A 444 -15.16 28.37 -2.23
C ILE A 444 -15.65 29.76 -2.66
N ARG A 445 -16.71 29.81 -3.46
CA ARG A 445 -17.47 31.04 -3.71
C ARG A 445 -18.16 31.51 -2.43
N MET A 446 -18.14 32.81 -2.19
CA MET A 446 -18.77 33.42 -1.01
C MET A 446 -20.27 33.06 -0.91
N GLU A 447 -20.99 32.96 -2.03
CA GLU A 447 -22.42 32.63 -2.03
C GLU A 447 -22.72 31.16 -1.66
N ASP A 448 -21.71 30.28 -1.70
CA ASP A 448 -21.86 28.86 -1.42
C ASP A 448 -21.45 28.50 0.04
N ALA A 449 -21.02 29.47 0.85
CA ALA A 449 -20.52 29.24 2.21
C ALA A 449 -21.58 28.62 3.16
N ASP A 450 -22.81 29.14 3.15
CA ASP A 450 -23.91 28.58 3.95
C ASP A 450 -24.25 27.14 3.53
N LEU A 451 -24.16 26.87 2.21
CA LEU A 451 -24.38 25.53 1.68
C LEU A 451 -23.27 24.56 2.10
N LEU A 452 -22.02 25.01 2.21
CA LEU A 452 -20.94 24.19 2.76
C LEU A 452 -21.23 23.75 4.19
N HIS A 453 -21.67 24.67 5.06
CA HIS A 453 -22.05 24.32 6.44
C HIS A 453 -23.25 23.38 6.48
N LEU A 454 -24.24 23.60 5.62
CA LEU A 454 -25.39 22.71 5.48
C LEU A 454 -24.97 21.30 5.03
N VAL A 455 -24.14 21.17 3.99
CA VAL A 455 -23.58 19.89 3.54
C VAL A 455 -22.76 19.22 4.66
N ALA A 456 -22.00 19.98 5.44
CA ALA A 456 -21.27 19.45 6.59
C ALA A 456 -22.23 18.88 7.65
N GLN A 457 -23.37 19.50 7.91
CA GLN A 457 -24.41 18.93 8.78
C GLN A 457 -24.97 17.62 8.21
N TRP A 458 -25.14 17.55 6.89
CA TRP A 458 -25.69 16.37 6.21
C TRP A 458 -24.73 15.18 6.28
N LEU A 459 -23.43 15.45 6.25
CA LEU A 459 -22.34 14.48 6.32
C LEU A 459 -21.92 14.17 7.76
N GLY A 460 -22.91 14.02 8.65
CA GLY A 460 -22.74 13.53 10.02
C GLY A 460 -22.60 14.60 11.10
N GLY A 461 -22.63 15.90 10.77
CA GLY A 461 -22.69 16.96 11.79
C GLY A 461 -24.02 16.95 12.57
N VAL A 462 -25.11 16.52 11.91
CA VAL A 462 -26.34 16.11 12.59
C VAL A 462 -26.50 14.60 12.45
N ALA A 463 -26.61 13.91 13.59
CA ALA A 463 -26.76 12.46 13.63
C ALA A 463 -27.98 11.99 12.82
N PRO A 464 -27.83 11.10 11.82
CA PRO A 464 -28.98 10.59 11.07
C PRO A 464 -30.07 9.97 11.97
N ARG A 465 -29.70 9.37 13.11
CA ARG A 465 -30.65 8.80 14.09
C ARG A 465 -31.44 9.84 14.89
N SER A 466 -31.03 11.11 14.92
CA SER A 466 -31.86 12.17 15.52
C SER A 466 -33.03 12.55 14.62
N LEU A 467 -32.97 12.20 13.32
CA LEU A 467 -34.05 12.40 12.37
C LEU A 467 -35.07 11.25 12.45
N PRO A 468 -36.37 11.53 12.26
CA PRO A 468 -37.40 10.51 12.15
C PRO A 468 -37.07 9.48 11.06
N PRO A 469 -37.43 8.19 11.24
CA PRO A 469 -37.34 7.20 10.18
C PRO A 469 -38.11 7.68 8.94
N GLY A 470 -37.44 7.81 7.80
CA GLY A 470 -38.07 8.38 6.61
C GLY A 470 -37.10 8.66 5.47
N PRO A 471 -37.60 9.26 4.37
CA PRO A 471 -36.80 9.59 3.20
C PRO A 471 -35.60 10.47 3.49
N VAL A 472 -35.75 11.49 4.36
CA VAL A 472 -34.66 12.40 4.74
C VAL A 472 -33.52 11.63 5.38
N ARG A 473 -33.81 10.84 6.43
CA ARG A 473 -32.79 10.05 7.12
C ARG A 473 -32.05 9.09 6.18
N ARG A 474 -32.78 8.37 5.31
CA ARG A 474 -32.18 7.44 4.33
C ARG A 474 -31.30 8.17 3.31
N ALA A 475 -31.72 9.35 2.86
CA ALA A 475 -30.92 10.16 1.94
C ALA A 475 -29.61 10.61 2.60
N ARG A 476 -29.64 11.01 3.88
CA ARG A 476 -28.44 11.39 4.65
C ARG A 476 -27.50 10.21 4.88
N GLU A 477 -28.02 9.05 5.30
CA GLU A 477 -27.23 7.83 5.47
C GLU A 477 -26.53 7.44 4.15
N ARG A 478 -27.22 7.54 3.01
CA ARG A 478 -26.62 7.29 1.69
C ARG A 478 -25.57 8.33 1.31
N ALA A 479 -25.85 9.61 1.48
CA ALA A 479 -24.90 10.67 1.14
C ALA A 479 -23.59 10.56 1.94
N MET A 480 -23.71 10.26 3.24
CA MET A 480 -22.58 10.04 4.14
C MET A 480 -21.73 8.82 3.72
N ALA A 481 -22.37 7.66 3.48
CA ALA A 481 -21.67 6.47 3.01
C ALA A 481 -20.95 6.72 1.66
N THR A 482 -21.64 7.31 0.68
CA THR A 482 -21.06 7.58 -0.65
C THR A 482 -19.91 8.59 -0.57
N PHE A 483 -20.03 9.65 0.24
CA PHE A 483 -18.96 10.61 0.47
C PHE A 483 -17.72 9.94 1.07
N GLN A 484 -17.88 9.17 2.14
CA GLN A 484 -16.75 8.50 2.79
C GLN A 484 -16.10 7.43 1.90
N GLN A 485 -16.86 6.80 0.98
CA GLN A 485 -16.30 5.89 -0.03
C GLN A 485 -15.61 6.62 -1.18
N ALA A 486 -15.88 7.92 -1.39
CA ALA A 486 -15.25 8.73 -2.42
C ALA A 486 -13.98 9.44 -1.93
N THR A 487 -13.89 9.80 -0.64
CA THR A 487 -12.68 10.47 -0.11
C THR A 487 -11.45 9.57 -0.12
N SER A 488 -11.61 8.29 0.21
CA SER A 488 -10.54 7.29 0.29
C SER A 488 -9.77 7.11 -1.04
N PRO A 489 -10.42 6.80 -2.17
CA PRO A 489 -9.74 6.66 -3.46
C PRO A 489 -9.09 7.97 -3.93
N VAL A 490 -9.73 9.12 -3.65
CA VAL A 490 -9.18 10.44 -4.00
C VAL A 490 -7.90 10.72 -3.20
N ALA A 491 -7.86 10.39 -1.91
CA ALA A 491 -6.65 10.54 -1.10
C ALA A 491 -5.50 9.70 -1.65
N ALA A 492 -5.71 8.40 -1.90
CA ALA A 492 -4.69 7.51 -2.45
C ALA A 492 -4.15 8.02 -3.80
N LYS A 493 -5.05 8.27 -4.76
CA LYS A 493 -4.66 8.65 -6.12
C LYS A 493 -4.04 10.03 -6.23
N ALA A 494 -4.47 10.97 -5.39
CA ALA A 494 -3.92 12.32 -5.39
C ALA A 494 -2.60 12.43 -4.62
N VAL A 495 -2.48 11.78 -3.46
CA VAL A 495 -1.30 11.92 -2.61
C VAL A 495 -0.22 10.92 -3.05
N GLU A 496 -0.51 9.63 -3.00
CA GLU A 496 0.48 8.57 -3.20
C GLU A 496 0.85 8.39 -4.68
N ASP A 497 -0.16 8.37 -5.56
CA ASP A 497 0.02 8.12 -7.00
C ASP A 497 0.15 9.41 -7.82
N THR A 498 0.23 10.59 -7.19
CA THR A 498 0.41 11.86 -7.94
C THR A 498 1.32 12.85 -7.23
N ALA A 499 0.96 13.34 -6.04
CA ALA A 499 1.76 14.35 -5.33
C ALA A 499 3.16 13.84 -4.96
N GLY A 500 3.27 12.58 -4.52
CA GLY A 500 4.55 11.89 -4.26
C GLY A 500 5.42 11.69 -5.52
N TYR A 501 4.87 11.87 -6.71
CA TYR A 501 5.62 11.88 -7.98
C TYR A 501 5.87 13.31 -8.51
N ARG A 502 5.40 14.34 -7.79
CA ARG A 502 5.56 15.77 -8.13
C ARG A 502 6.46 16.53 -7.16
N TYR A 503 6.80 15.95 -6.02
CA TYR A 503 7.56 16.59 -4.96
C TYR A 503 8.82 15.77 -4.63
N GLY A 504 9.90 16.00 -5.36
CA GLY A 504 11.13 15.20 -5.28
C GLY A 504 12.18 15.73 -4.31
N ARG A 505 11.80 16.41 -3.20
CA ARG A 505 12.75 16.91 -2.19
C ARG A 505 13.67 15.80 -1.72
N LEU A 506 13.09 14.71 -1.25
CA LEU A 506 13.82 13.48 -0.92
C LEU A 506 12.87 12.26 -1.02
N LEU A 507 13.16 11.36 -1.95
CA LEU A 507 12.26 10.27 -2.32
C LEU A 507 12.07 9.19 -1.25
N SER A 508 12.94 9.11 -0.24
CA SER A 508 12.75 8.23 0.93
C SER A 508 11.53 8.61 1.77
N ARG A 509 11.01 9.84 1.62
CA ARG A 509 9.80 10.33 2.29
C ARG A 509 8.57 10.34 1.38
N ASN A 510 8.69 9.83 0.15
CA ASN A 510 7.56 9.70 -0.77
C ASN A 510 7.10 8.25 -0.76
N GLU A 511 6.35 7.86 0.25
CA GLU A 511 5.95 6.47 0.47
C GLU A 511 4.48 6.39 0.89
N VAL A 512 3.88 5.20 0.78
CA VAL A 512 2.49 4.95 1.18
C VAL A 512 2.32 5.29 2.66
N GLY A 513 1.33 6.13 2.97
CA GLY A 513 1.07 6.61 4.33
C GLY A 513 2.05 7.63 4.90
N VAL A 514 2.97 8.18 4.10
CA VAL A 514 3.91 9.21 4.54
C VAL A 514 3.46 10.60 4.09
N ASP A 515 3.47 11.57 5.01
CA ASP A 515 3.41 13.00 4.66
C ASP A 515 4.82 13.51 4.31
N ALA A 516 5.08 13.68 3.02
CA ALA A 516 6.38 14.13 2.51
C ALA A 516 6.71 15.59 2.87
N ALA A 517 5.79 16.36 3.47
CA ALA A 517 6.09 17.65 4.08
C ALA A 517 7.08 17.50 5.24
N HIS A 518 6.99 16.40 6.00
CA HIS A 518 7.81 16.15 7.18
C HIS A 518 9.02 15.28 6.84
N LEU A 519 10.22 15.88 6.89
CA LEU A 519 11.45 15.16 6.56
C LEU A 519 11.86 14.18 7.66
N SER A 520 11.83 14.63 8.91
CA SER A 520 12.39 13.91 10.05
C SER A 520 11.47 13.93 11.27
N MET A 521 11.72 13.02 12.22
CA MET A 521 11.07 12.95 13.53
C MET A 521 12.13 12.97 14.64
N THR A 522 11.80 13.55 15.79
CA THR A 522 12.68 13.51 16.97
C THR A 522 12.72 12.12 17.61
N VAL A 523 13.76 11.83 18.40
CA VAL A 523 13.87 10.56 19.13
C VAL A 523 12.77 10.47 20.19
N GLU A 524 12.45 11.60 20.83
CA GLU A 524 11.40 11.75 21.82
C GLU A 524 10.02 11.42 21.24
N ASP A 525 9.69 11.95 20.06
CA ASP A 525 8.42 11.67 19.38
C ASP A 525 8.32 10.19 18.99
N PHE A 526 9.39 9.59 18.47
CA PHE A 526 9.42 8.16 18.16
C PHE A 526 9.16 7.31 19.42
N HIS A 527 9.79 7.66 20.55
CA HIS A 527 9.54 7.01 21.83
C HIS A 527 8.09 7.18 22.28
N ALA A 528 7.51 8.37 22.16
CA ALA A 528 6.12 8.64 22.52
C ALA A 528 5.16 7.76 21.70
N ARG A 529 5.39 7.62 20.39
CA ARG A 529 4.60 6.73 19.51
C ARG A 529 4.77 5.25 19.89
N CYS A 530 5.95 4.83 20.33
CA CYS A 530 6.17 3.46 20.85
C CYS A 530 5.42 3.21 22.16
N VAL A 531 5.40 4.18 23.08
CA VAL A 531 4.66 4.09 24.35
C VAL A 531 3.15 4.02 24.09
N ASP A 532 2.62 4.88 23.22
CA ASP A 532 1.21 4.88 22.85
C ASP A 532 0.80 3.53 22.23
N ARG A 533 1.56 3.04 21.25
CA ARG A 533 1.33 1.73 20.62
C ARG A 533 1.35 0.58 21.63
N ALA A 534 2.26 0.60 22.62
CA ALA A 534 2.27 -0.41 23.68
C ALA A 534 0.99 -0.40 24.53
N ALA A 535 0.38 0.77 24.72
CA ALA A 535 -0.83 0.94 25.52
C ALA A 535 -2.12 0.64 24.76
N THR A 536 -2.20 1.01 23.47
CA THR A 536 -3.44 1.00 22.69
C THR A 536 -3.55 -0.17 21.72
N LEU A 537 -2.48 -0.50 21.00
CA LEU A 537 -2.42 -1.53 19.96
C LEU A 537 -1.12 -2.34 20.07
N PRO A 538 -0.88 -3.07 21.17
CA PRO A 538 0.39 -3.78 21.42
C PRO A 538 0.67 -4.92 20.42
N HIS A 539 -0.32 -5.25 19.58
CA HIS A 539 -0.25 -6.33 18.59
C HIS A 539 -0.36 -5.81 17.16
N ASN A 540 -0.21 -4.51 16.95
CA ASN A 540 -0.17 -3.89 15.62
C ASN A 540 0.97 -4.46 14.77
N LEU A 541 0.77 -4.60 13.46
CA LEU A 541 1.87 -4.96 12.56
C LEU A 541 2.91 -3.84 12.47
N LEU A 542 4.17 -4.23 12.34
CA LEU A 542 5.30 -3.33 12.15
C LEU A 542 5.90 -3.64 10.79
N ALA A 543 5.46 -2.90 9.77
CA ALA A 543 5.94 -3.05 8.41
C ALA A 543 7.09 -2.07 8.13
N THR A 544 8.03 -2.54 7.33
CA THR A 544 9.08 -1.70 6.71
C THR A 544 9.18 -1.97 5.20
N ALA A 545 8.57 -3.04 4.70
CA ALA A 545 8.33 -3.27 3.29
C ALA A 545 7.00 -4.02 3.14
N THR A 546 6.27 -3.75 2.07
CA THR A 546 5.06 -4.48 1.67
C THR A 546 5.09 -4.76 0.17
N HIS A 547 4.03 -5.33 -0.42
CA HIS A 547 3.92 -5.45 -1.87
C HIS A 547 3.48 -4.15 -2.56
N ASP A 548 3.12 -3.10 -1.79
CA ASP A 548 2.64 -1.81 -2.30
C ASP A 548 3.57 -0.64 -2.00
N HIS A 549 4.70 -0.90 -1.32
CA HIS A 549 5.69 0.14 -1.10
C HIS A 549 6.17 0.73 -2.43
N LYS A 550 6.47 2.03 -2.45
CA LYS A 550 7.00 2.73 -3.61
C LYS A 550 8.50 2.50 -3.77
N ARG A 551 9.23 2.23 -2.69
CA ARG A 551 10.67 1.89 -2.68
C ARG A 551 10.99 0.81 -1.63
N GLY A 552 11.98 -0.04 -1.88
CA GLY A 552 12.42 -1.07 -0.93
C GLY A 552 12.95 -0.49 0.38
N GLU A 553 12.94 -1.28 1.45
CA GLU A 553 13.20 -0.78 2.80
C GLU A 553 14.65 -0.28 3.01
N ASP A 554 15.61 -0.89 2.33
CA ASP A 554 17.02 -0.50 2.39
C ASP A 554 17.37 0.57 1.35
N LEU A 555 16.62 0.64 0.26
CA LEU A 555 16.65 1.79 -0.67
C LEU A 555 16.29 3.07 0.08
N ARG A 556 15.17 3.07 0.84
CA ARG A 556 14.77 4.24 1.64
C ARG A 556 15.77 4.54 2.75
N ALA A 557 16.29 3.52 3.44
CA ALA A 557 17.31 3.71 4.48
C ALA A 557 18.61 4.32 3.93
N ARG A 558 19.02 3.95 2.72
CA ARG A 558 20.16 4.55 2.03
C ARG A 558 19.88 5.97 1.56
N LEU A 559 18.69 6.24 1.02
CA LEU A 559 18.31 7.60 0.61
C LEU A 559 18.20 8.57 1.79
N ALA A 560 17.83 8.09 2.98
CA ALA A 560 17.81 8.90 4.19
C ALA A 560 19.18 9.55 4.49
N VAL A 561 20.28 8.89 4.12
CA VAL A 561 21.66 9.41 4.26
C VAL A 561 21.85 10.76 3.55
N LEU A 562 21.12 11.02 2.46
CA LEU A 562 21.21 12.31 1.76
C LEU A 562 20.79 13.49 2.64
N SER A 563 19.98 13.27 3.67
CA SER A 563 19.67 14.30 4.66
C SER A 563 20.85 14.61 5.59
N GLU A 564 21.72 13.64 5.86
CA GLU A 564 22.92 13.79 6.69
C GLU A 564 24.10 14.42 5.92
N VAL A 565 24.12 14.25 4.59
CA VAL A 565 25.17 14.79 3.70
C VAL A 565 24.61 15.80 2.69
N ALA A 566 23.58 16.54 3.08
CA ALA A 566 22.81 17.38 2.17
C ALA A 566 23.67 18.38 1.40
N ASP A 567 24.62 19.06 2.04
CA ASP A 567 25.53 20.01 1.37
C ASP A 567 26.35 19.35 0.25
N ARG A 568 26.85 18.13 0.51
CA ARG A 568 27.60 17.37 -0.49
C ARG A 568 26.70 16.87 -1.61
N TRP A 569 25.47 16.48 -1.29
CA TRP A 569 24.49 16.08 -2.29
C TRP A 569 24.13 17.24 -3.23
N VAL A 570 23.88 18.44 -2.69
CA VAL A 570 23.64 19.67 -3.45
C VAL A 570 24.75 19.91 -4.47
N ILE A 571 25.99 19.99 -4.00
CA ILE A 571 27.17 20.22 -4.86
C ILE A 571 27.31 19.13 -5.93
N THR A 572 27.07 17.87 -5.55
CA THR A 572 27.21 16.72 -6.46
C THR A 572 26.16 16.77 -7.57
N VAL A 573 24.90 17.03 -7.24
CA VAL A 573 23.81 17.16 -8.21
C VAL A 573 24.08 18.31 -9.16
N GLU A 574 24.44 19.49 -8.65
CA GLU A 574 24.72 20.65 -9.50
C GLU A 574 25.85 20.36 -10.50
N ARG A 575 26.92 19.70 -10.05
CA ARG A 575 28.01 19.26 -10.92
C ARG A 575 27.54 18.27 -11.98
N TRP A 576 26.79 17.24 -11.60
CA TRP A 576 26.22 16.28 -12.55
C TRP A 576 25.32 16.96 -13.57
N ARG A 577 24.46 17.89 -13.15
CA ARG A 577 23.58 18.62 -14.06
C ARG A 577 24.37 19.47 -15.07
N ILE A 578 25.49 20.08 -14.68
CA ILE A 578 26.35 20.79 -15.63
C ILE A 578 26.97 19.80 -16.61
N ARG A 579 27.53 18.70 -16.10
CA ARG A 579 28.21 17.67 -16.91
C ARG A 579 27.27 16.95 -17.88
N HIS A 580 26.03 16.69 -17.47
CA HIS A 580 25.05 15.96 -18.27
C HIS A 580 24.19 16.89 -19.15
N ALA A 581 24.55 18.17 -19.28
CA ALA A 581 23.74 19.15 -20.01
C ALA A 581 23.51 18.75 -21.48
N ASP A 582 24.55 18.24 -22.14
CA ASP A 582 24.49 17.82 -23.55
C ASP A 582 23.76 16.49 -23.77
N LEU A 583 23.47 15.75 -22.70
CA LEU A 583 22.68 14.51 -22.76
C LEU A 583 21.17 14.77 -22.78
N ARG A 584 20.74 15.97 -22.40
CA ARG A 584 19.32 16.33 -22.38
C ARG A 584 18.84 16.67 -23.78
N GLN A 585 17.63 16.24 -24.10
CA GLN A 585 17.02 16.49 -25.40
C GLN A 585 15.83 17.44 -25.27
N ARG A 586 15.38 18.00 -26.41
CA ARG A 586 14.10 18.70 -26.49
C ARG A 586 13.05 17.77 -27.12
N ALA A 587 12.04 17.40 -26.33
CA ALA A 587 10.86 16.67 -26.80
C ALA A 587 9.62 17.55 -26.62
N ASP A 588 8.82 17.74 -27.68
CA ASP A 588 7.63 18.61 -27.70
C ASP A 588 7.86 20.01 -27.11
N GLY A 589 8.99 20.62 -27.49
CA GLY A 589 9.37 21.97 -27.06
C GLY A 589 9.86 22.09 -25.62
N ARG A 590 10.01 20.97 -24.88
CA ARG A 590 10.45 20.94 -23.47
C ARG A 590 11.75 20.17 -23.32
N MET A 591 12.53 20.52 -22.29
CA MET A 591 13.70 19.72 -21.93
C MET A 591 13.25 18.40 -21.30
N ALA A 592 13.83 17.30 -21.78
CA ALA A 592 13.62 15.94 -21.29
C ALA A 592 14.96 15.35 -20.82
N PRO A 593 15.05 14.87 -19.57
CA PRO A 593 14.06 15.04 -18.49
C PRO A 593 13.91 16.50 -18.05
N SER A 594 12.76 16.85 -17.48
CA SER A 594 12.59 18.10 -16.74
C SER A 594 13.53 18.12 -15.52
N ALA A 595 13.88 19.30 -14.99
CA ALA A 595 14.84 19.39 -13.88
C ALA A 595 14.39 18.60 -12.62
N GLY A 596 13.07 18.53 -12.36
CA GLY A 596 12.53 17.73 -11.27
C GLY A 596 12.63 16.23 -11.53
N ASP A 597 12.31 15.80 -12.75
CA ASP A 597 12.43 14.39 -13.14
C ASP A 597 13.91 13.93 -13.14
N GLU A 598 14.83 14.80 -13.54
CA GLU A 598 16.27 14.59 -13.50
C GLU A 598 16.78 14.43 -12.05
N LEU A 599 16.37 15.30 -11.13
CA LEU A 599 16.75 15.20 -9.72
C LEU A 599 16.20 13.93 -9.06
N MET A 600 14.95 13.57 -9.37
CA MET A 600 14.35 12.32 -8.89
C MET A 600 15.07 11.09 -9.45
N LEU A 601 15.50 11.13 -10.72
CA LEU A 601 16.30 10.08 -11.34
C LEU A 601 17.64 9.89 -10.61
N TYR A 602 18.39 10.97 -10.33
CA TYR A 602 19.66 10.83 -9.62
C TYR A 602 19.51 10.20 -8.24
N GLN A 603 18.47 10.56 -7.49
CA GLN A 603 18.17 9.91 -6.21
C GLN A 603 17.94 8.41 -6.40
N MET A 604 17.10 8.01 -7.36
CA MET A 604 16.85 6.60 -7.60
C MET A 604 18.10 5.83 -8.05
N LEU A 605 18.97 6.44 -8.86
CA LEU A 605 20.22 5.82 -9.31
C LEU A 605 21.14 5.52 -8.12
N VAL A 606 21.37 6.48 -7.22
CA VAL A 606 22.27 6.26 -6.06
C VAL A 606 21.62 5.41 -4.96
N GLY A 607 20.30 5.55 -4.78
CA GLY A 607 19.52 4.81 -3.80
C GLY A 607 19.40 3.33 -4.14
N ALA A 608 19.12 3.00 -5.41
CA ALA A 608 18.87 1.63 -5.87
C ALA A 608 20.12 0.92 -6.42
N TRP A 609 21.28 1.59 -6.48
CA TRP A 609 22.52 1.00 -7.01
C TRP A 609 22.84 -0.32 -6.29
N PRO A 610 22.92 -1.46 -6.99
CA PRO A 610 23.23 -2.73 -6.36
C PRO A 610 24.61 -2.71 -5.69
N LEU A 611 24.74 -3.23 -4.48
CA LEU A 611 25.96 -3.16 -3.68
C LEU A 611 27.21 -3.80 -4.32
N ASN A 612 26.98 -4.76 -5.23
CA ASN A 612 28.02 -5.49 -5.94
C ASN A 612 28.13 -5.09 -7.42
N LEU A 613 27.39 -4.07 -7.89
CA LEU A 613 27.45 -3.62 -9.28
C LEU A 613 28.66 -2.70 -9.48
N ALA A 614 29.64 -3.17 -10.26
CA ALA A 614 30.77 -2.37 -10.70
C ALA A 614 30.37 -1.46 -11.87
N ALA A 615 31.03 -0.31 -12.01
CA ALA A 615 30.73 0.67 -13.06
C ALA A 615 31.18 0.24 -14.47
N ASP A 616 31.97 -0.83 -14.57
CA ASP A 616 32.44 -1.45 -15.81
C ASP A 616 31.70 -2.77 -16.13
N ASP A 617 30.78 -3.22 -15.26
CA ASP A 617 29.89 -4.36 -15.53
C ASP A 617 28.76 -3.93 -16.48
N VAL A 618 29.04 -4.02 -17.78
CA VAL A 618 28.11 -3.63 -18.85
C VAL A 618 26.76 -4.34 -18.74
N ASP A 619 26.76 -5.65 -18.51
CA ASP A 619 25.53 -6.44 -18.43
C ASP A 619 24.75 -6.11 -17.15
N GLY A 620 25.46 -5.89 -16.03
CA GLY A 620 24.86 -5.45 -14.77
C GLY A 620 24.24 -4.06 -14.85
N LEU A 621 24.91 -3.13 -15.52
CA LEU A 621 24.41 -1.79 -15.77
C LEU A 621 23.17 -1.81 -16.67
N GLU A 622 23.14 -2.65 -17.70
CA GLU A 622 21.96 -2.77 -18.57
C GLU A 622 20.74 -3.35 -17.82
N ARG A 623 20.94 -4.37 -16.98
CA ARG A 623 19.88 -4.90 -16.09
C ARG A 623 19.38 -3.83 -15.13
N PHE A 624 20.28 -3.02 -14.58
CA PHE A 624 19.92 -1.92 -13.69
C PHE A 624 19.17 -0.81 -14.43
N ALA A 625 19.67 -0.38 -15.60
CA ALA A 625 19.05 0.62 -16.47
C ALA A 625 17.62 0.21 -16.86
N THR A 626 17.41 -1.05 -17.25
CA THR A 626 16.08 -1.57 -17.61
C THR A 626 15.09 -1.45 -16.45
N ARG A 627 15.51 -1.77 -15.22
CA ARG A 627 14.66 -1.63 -14.02
C ARG A 627 14.33 -0.16 -13.74
N ILE A 628 15.32 0.72 -13.83
CA ILE A 628 15.14 2.16 -13.59
C ILE A 628 14.30 2.80 -14.70
N ALA A 629 14.42 2.37 -15.96
CA ALA A 629 13.61 2.85 -17.09
C ALA A 629 12.12 2.53 -16.89
N ALA A 630 11.81 1.29 -16.47
CA ALA A 630 10.45 0.89 -16.13
C ALA A 630 9.87 1.74 -14.98
N TRP A 631 10.67 1.99 -13.93
CA TRP A 631 10.30 2.89 -12.86
C TRP A 631 10.11 4.33 -13.34
N GLN A 632 11.02 4.85 -14.18
CA GLN A 632 11.00 6.23 -14.67
C GLN A 632 9.74 6.47 -15.49
N ARG A 633 9.41 5.56 -16.43
CA ARG A 633 8.17 5.64 -17.22
C ARG A 633 6.93 5.65 -16.32
N LYS A 634 6.87 4.78 -15.31
CA LYS A 634 5.78 4.76 -14.32
C LYS A 634 5.73 6.08 -13.54
N ALA A 635 6.85 6.57 -13.02
CA ALA A 635 6.94 7.80 -12.26
C ALA A 635 6.47 9.03 -13.06
N LEU A 636 6.89 9.13 -14.33
CA LEU A 636 6.48 10.19 -15.24
C LEU A 636 4.96 10.16 -15.51
N ARG A 637 4.40 8.97 -15.73
CA ARG A 637 2.95 8.78 -15.95
C ARG A 637 2.13 9.04 -14.69
N GLU A 638 2.62 8.65 -13.51
CA GLU A 638 1.98 8.95 -12.24
C GLU A 638 2.03 10.44 -11.88
N ALA A 639 3.12 11.13 -12.25
CA ALA A 639 3.20 12.58 -12.09
C ALA A 639 2.15 13.32 -12.92
N LYS A 640 1.64 12.76 -14.02
CA LYS A 640 0.55 13.33 -14.86
C LYS A 640 0.82 14.77 -15.34
N ARG A 641 2.10 15.17 -15.46
CA ARG A 641 2.53 16.51 -15.90
C ARG A 641 2.76 16.54 -17.41
N TRP A 642 3.62 15.64 -17.91
CA TRP A 642 4.07 15.62 -19.31
C TRP A 642 3.60 14.38 -20.08
N THR A 643 3.38 13.29 -19.38
CA THR A 643 2.80 12.03 -19.88
C THR A 643 1.82 11.48 -18.86
N ARG A 644 0.93 10.56 -19.26
CA ARG A 644 -0.05 9.89 -18.40
C ARG A 644 -0.48 8.57 -19.02
N TRP A 645 -1.02 7.65 -18.22
CA TRP A 645 -1.48 6.34 -18.69
C TRP A 645 -2.53 6.40 -19.81
N THR A 646 -3.41 7.39 -19.79
CA THR A 646 -4.52 7.50 -20.75
C THR A 646 -4.12 8.09 -22.11
N SER A 647 -3.04 8.86 -22.15
CA SER A 647 -2.50 9.51 -23.33
C SER A 647 -0.98 9.68 -23.15
N PRO A 648 -0.19 8.63 -23.43
CA PRO A 648 1.25 8.68 -23.29
C PRO A 648 1.88 9.74 -24.21
N ASN A 649 2.90 10.45 -23.71
CA ASN A 649 3.81 11.26 -24.51
C ASN A 649 5.08 10.44 -24.74
N GLU A 650 5.07 9.61 -25.78
CA GLU A 650 6.17 8.70 -26.13
C GLU A 650 7.47 9.46 -26.43
N PRO A 651 7.49 10.56 -27.22
CA PRO A 651 8.72 11.34 -27.44
C PRO A 651 9.40 11.83 -26.16
N TYR A 652 8.62 12.27 -25.16
CA TYR A 652 9.17 12.68 -23.87
C TYR A 652 9.65 11.48 -23.03
N GLU A 653 8.91 10.37 -23.04
CA GLU A 653 9.29 9.14 -22.35
C GLU A 653 10.60 8.56 -22.90
N ASP A 654 10.73 8.49 -24.23
CA ASP A 654 11.91 7.97 -24.91
C ASP A 654 13.14 8.85 -24.66
N ALA A 655 13.00 10.18 -24.75
CA ALA A 655 14.09 11.10 -24.43
C ALA A 655 14.56 11.01 -22.96
N CYS A 656 13.65 10.71 -22.02
CA CYS A 656 14.01 10.46 -20.63
C CYS A 656 14.76 9.14 -20.44
N GLU A 657 14.36 8.09 -21.17
CA GLU A 657 15.03 6.80 -21.15
C GLU A 657 16.43 6.87 -21.80
N ASP A 658 16.57 7.60 -22.91
CA ASP A 658 17.86 7.88 -23.56
C ASP A 658 18.82 8.59 -22.59
N PHE A 659 18.33 9.61 -21.89
CA PHE A 659 19.12 10.31 -20.87
C PHE A 659 19.59 9.36 -19.77
N LEU A 660 18.70 8.50 -19.25
CA LEU A 660 19.02 7.48 -18.25
C LEU A 660 20.14 6.55 -18.74
N ARG A 661 20.02 6.03 -19.96
CA ARG A 661 21.01 5.12 -20.54
C ARG A 661 22.36 5.81 -20.76
N ALA A 662 22.36 7.07 -21.16
CA ALA A 662 23.58 7.86 -21.34
C ALA A 662 24.31 8.14 -20.01
N VAL A 663 23.59 8.48 -18.92
CA VAL A 663 24.23 8.70 -17.61
C VAL A 663 24.73 7.41 -16.96
N LEU A 664 24.26 6.24 -17.41
CA LEU A 664 24.74 4.93 -16.99
C LEU A 664 25.86 4.37 -17.88
N SER A 665 26.59 5.22 -18.60
CA SER A 665 27.69 4.80 -19.48
C SER A 665 29.03 5.48 -19.14
N GLY A 666 30.15 4.77 -19.30
CA GLY A 666 31.49 5.34 -19.17
C GLY A 666 31.74 6.09 -17.85
N GLU A 667 32.31 7.30 -17.93
CA GLU A 667 32.70 8.07 -16.75
C GLU A 667 31.52 8.55 -15.89
N THR A 668 30.35 8.80 -16.48
CA THR A 668 29.17 9.25 -15.73
C THR A 668 28.63 8.13 -14.83
N ALA A 669 28.64 6.89 -15.33
CA ALA A 669 28.33 5.70 -14.52
C ALA A 669 29.29 5.54 -13.34
N ALA A 670 30.59 5.75 -13.57
CA ALA A 670 31.61 5.65 -12.52
C ALA A 670 31.41 6.70 -11.41
N GLU A 671 31.01 7.93 -11.75
CA GLU A 671 30.69 8.96 -10.75
C GLU A 671 29.46 8.61 -9.91
N LEU A 672 28.40 8.11 -10.56
CA LEU A 672 27.18 7.65 -9.87
C LEU A 672 27.49 6.49 -8.93
N ALA A 673 28.25 5.49 -9.40
CA ALA A 673 28.71 4.36 -8.61
C ALA A 673 29.56 4.80 -7.41
N ALA A 674 30.47 5.76 -7.61
CA ALA A 674 31.30 6.30 -6.54
C ALA A 674 30.47 7.00 -5.45
N PHE A 675 29.46 7.79 -5.83
CA PHE A 675 28.56 8.41 -4.85
C PHE A 675 27.66 7.39 -4.16
N ALA A 676 27.13 6.41 -4.89
CA ALA A 676 26.36 5.31 -4.31
C ALA A 676 27.20 4.51 -3.30
N GLY A 677 28.48 4.26 -3.61
CA GLY A 677 29.45 3.65 -2.71
C GLY A 677 29.75 4.50 -1.48
N TYR A 678 29.84 5.83 -1.64
CA TYR A 678 30.04 6.77 -0.54
C TYR A 678 28.92 6.71 0.51
N ILE A 679 27.65 6.58 0.09
CA ILE A 679 26.50 6.50 1.00
C ILE A 679 26.12 5.06 1.41
N ALA A 680 26.82 4.04 0.91
CA ALA A 680 26.41 2.64 1.09
C ALA A 680 26.49 2.17 2.56
N THR A 681 27.62 2.42 3.22
CA THR A 681 27.88 2.01 4.61
C THR A 681 26.96 2.68 5.64
N PRO A 682 26.74 4.02 5.64
CA PRO A 682 25.72 4.60 6.51
C PRO A 682 24.30 4.16 6.13
N GLY A 683 24.02 3.89 4.84
CA GLY A 683 22.74 3.34 4.42
C GLY A 683 22.47 1.94 5.00
N VAL A 684 23.50 1.10 5.06
CA VAL A 684 23.46 -0.20 5.74
C VAL A 684 23.28 -0.06 7.24
N ALA A 685 23.95 0.89 7.88
CA ALA A 685 23.73 1.18 9.31
C ALA A 685 22.27 1.57 9.58
N ASN A 686 21.67 2.44 8.75
CA ASN A 686 20.25 2.79 8.82
C ASN A 686 19.34 1.56 8.58
N GLY A 687 19.68 0.69 7.63
CA GLY A 687 18.93 -0.55 7.37
C GLY A 687 18.95 -1.53 8.56
N LEU A 688 20.09 -1.68 9.23
CA LEU A 688 20.22 -2.47 10.46
C LEU A 688 19.46 -1.83 11.63
N ALA A 689 19.56 -0.50 11.81
CA ALA A 689 18.81 0.23 12.83
C ALA A 689 17.30 0.02 12.66
N GLN A 690 16.77 0.25 11.45
CA GLN A 690 15.38 -0.01 11.11
C GLN A 690 14.95 -1.45 11.41
N THR A 691 15.80 -2.42 11.05
CA THR A 691 15.55 -3.86 11.28
C THR A 691 15.43 -4.19 12.76
N VAL A 692 16.36 -3.70 13.59
CA VAL A 692 16.34 -3.92 15.04
C VAL A 692 15.12 -3.25 15.66
N LEU A 693 14.79 -2.01 15.27
CA LEU A 693 13.61 -1.30 15.76
C LEU A 693 12.30 -2.03 15.41
N ARG A 694 12.18 -2.55 14.18
CA ARG A 694 11.02 -3.38 13.77
C ARG A 694 10.84 -4.60 14.66
N LEU A 695 11.94 -5.27 15.03
CA LEU A 695 11.90 -6.52 15.78
C LEU A 695 11.76 -6.36 17.30
N SER A 696 12.08 -5.19 17.85
CA SER A 696 12.21 -4.98 19.31
C SER A 696 11.23 -3.97 19.91
N THR A 697 10.63 -3.08 19.10
CA THR A 697 9.57 -2.16 19.56
C THR A 697 8.24 -2.91 19.80
N PRO A 698 7.25 -2.31 20.50
CA PRO A 698 5.96 -2.93 20.78
C PRO A 698 5.16 -3.22 19.49
N GLY A 699 4.67 -4.44 19.30
CA GLY A 699 3.98 -4.86 18.08
C GLY A 699 4.50 -6.17 17.51
N VAL A 700 3.98 -6.52 16.34
CA VAL A 700 4.26 -7.76 15.61
C VAL A 700 5.04 -7.43 14.34
N PRO A 701 6.35 -7.79 14.26
CA PRO A 701 7.15 -7.52 13.08
C PRO A 701 6.62 -8.29 11.86
N ASP A 702 6.50 -7.57 10.74
CA ASP A 702 6.18 -8.13 9.43
C ASP A 702 7.44 -8.15 8.56
N LEU A 703 7.77 -9.31 8.00
CA LEU A 703 8.89 -9.50 7.09
C LEU A 703 8.33 -9.75 5.67
N TYR A 704 8.52 -8.79 4.77
CA TYR A 704 8.22 -9.01 3.36
C TYR A 704 9.21 -10.01 2.75
N GLN A 705 8.75 -10.89 1.87
CA GLN A 705 9.59 -11.94 1.30
C GLN A 705 10.90 -11.40 0.73
N GLY A 706 12.02 -11.96 1.18
CA GLY A 706 13.34 -11.61 0.68
C GLY A 706 14.04 -10.46 1.43
N THR A 707 13.35 -9.69 2.28
CA THR A 707 13.93 -8.53 2.96
C THR A 707 14.78 -8.88 4.19
N GLU A 708 15.01 -10.17 4.44
CA GLU A 708 16.11 -10.60 5.31
C GLU A 708 17.50 -10.36 4.72
N TYR A 709 17.57 -10.13 3.40
CA TYR A 709 18.72 -9.52 2.71
C TYR A 709 18.41 -8.05 2.40
N TRP A 710 19.33 -7.37 1.70
CA TRP A 710 19.11 -5.99 1.28
C TRP A 710 18.03 -5.86 0.20
N ASP A 711 17.06 -5.01 0.47
CA ASP A 711 15.94 -4.71 -0.41
C ASP A 711 16.12 -3.36 -1.12
N PHE A 712 16.65 -3.44 -2.35
CA PHE A 712 16.73 -2.34 -3.31
C PHE A 712 15.67 -2.44 -4.41
N SER A 713 14.50 -2.98 -4.08
CA SER A 713 13.37 -3.01 -5.00
C SER A 713 12.76 -1.62 -5.21
N LEU A 714 12.06 -1.46 -6.33
CA LEU A 714 11.30 -0.28 -6.71
C LEU A 714 9.80 -0.59 -6.56
N VAL A 715 8.94 0.39 -6.85
CA VAL A 715 7.49 0.18 -6.88
C VAL A 715 7.08 -1.02 -7.76
N ASP A 716 5.96 -1.65 -7.42
CA ASP A 716 5.28 -2.69 -8.21
C ASP A 716 5.36 -2.42 -9.73
N PRO A 717 5.81 -3.39 -10.57
CA PRO A 717 6.08 -4.80 -10.25
C PRO A 717 7.50 -5.15 -9.79
N ASP A 718 8.41 -4.19 -9.60
CA ASP A 718 9.81 -4.53 -9.28
C ASP A 718 9.97 -5.16 -7.88
N ASN A 719 9.11 -4.81 -6.92
CA ASN A 719 9.04 -5.42 -5.59
C ASN A 719 8.35 -6.80 -5.54
N ARG A 720 7.95 -7.34 -6.71
CA ARG A 720 7.35 -8.68 -6.84
C ARG A 720 8.28 -9.67 -7.55
N ARG A 721 9.55 -9.33 -7.71
CA ARG A 721 10.56 -10.23 -8.29
C ARG A 721 10.72 -11.50 -7.45
N PRO A 722 11.09 -12.63 -8.09
CA PRO A 722 11.31 -13.89 -7.38
C PRO A 722 12.37 -13.78 -6.28
N VAL A 723 12.20 -14.56 -5.22
CA VAL A 723 13.11 -14.62 -4.07
C VAL A 723 13.96 -15.88 -4.16
N ASP A 724 15.28 -15.72 -4.02
CA ASP A 724 16.21 -16.85 -3.92
C ASP A 724 16.23 -17.39 -2.48
N PHE A 725 15.36 -18.38 -2.22
CA PHE A 725 15.27 -19.06 -0.93
C PHE A 725 16.41 -20.05 -0.66
N LEU A 726 17.05 -20.58 -1.71
CA LEU A 726 18.16 -21.52 -1.55
C LEU A 726 19.38 -20.80 -0.94
N ALA A 727 19.78 -19.66 -1.53
CA ALA A 727 20.89 -18.87 -1.01
C ALA A 727 20.66 -18.44 0.45
N ARG A 728 19.41 -18.10 0.80
CA ARG A 728 19.01 -17.71 2.16
C ARG A 728 19.03 -18.87 3.15
N ALA A 729 18.62 -20.06 2.73
CA ALA A 729 18.71 -21.25 3.56
C ALA A 729 20.18 -21.60 3.84
N GLU A 730 21.03 -21.58 2.82
CA GLU A 730 22.47 -21.89 2.94
C GLU A 730 23.20 -20.92 3.88
N SER A 731 22.93 -19.61 3.78
CA SER A 731 23.55 -18.63 4.66
C SER A 731 23.06 -18.75 6.11
N LEU A 732 21.77 -19.04 6.30
CA LEU A 732 21.20 -19.25 7.63
C LEU A 732 21.76 -20.51 8.30
N ASP A 733 21.97 -21.58 7.55
CA ASP A 733 22.49 -22.85 8.06
C ASP A 733 23.97 -22.73 8.50
N ARG A 734 24.74 -21.81 7.92
CA ARG A 734 26.09 -21.45 8.43
C ARG A 734 26.03 -20.73 9.78
N ALA A 735 24.90 -20.11 10.11
CA ALA A 735 24.62 -19.40 11.36
C ALA A 735 25.76 -18.46 11.83
N PRO A 736 26.28 -17.56 10.96
CA PRO A 736 27.38 -16.69 11.36
C PRO A 736 26.98 -15.78 12.53
N ALA A 737 27.93 -15.44 13.39
CA ALA A 737 27.71 -14.36 14.34
C ALA A 737 27.47 -13.05 13.54
N PRO A 738 26.53 -12.18 13.96
CA PRO A 738 26.29 -10.91 13.27
C PRO A 738 27.55 -10.08 13.05
N ARG A 739 28.49 -10.10 14.01
CA ARG A 739 29.80 -9.46 13.90
C ARG A 739 30.62 -10.03 12.73
N ASP A 740 30.79 -11.34 12.66
CA ASP A 740 31.58 -11.99 11.61
C ASP A 740 30.99 -11.73 10.22
N ALA A 741 29.67 -11.69 10.13
CA ALA A 741 28.95 -11.39 8.89
C ALA A 741 29.18 -9.96 8.36
N LEU A 742 29.70 -9.03 9.19
CA LEU A 742 30.08 -7.68 8.73
C LEU A 742 31.17 -7.72 7.66
N ALA A 743 32.06 -8.72 7.68
CA ALA A 743 33.11 -8.86 6.66
C ALA A 743 32.53 -9.04 5.24
N HIS A 744 31.31 -9.59 5.15
CA HIS A 744 30.60 -9.86 3.90
C HIS A 744 29.32 -9.03 3.75
N TRP A 745 29.23 -7.89 4.45
CA TRP A 745 28.01 -7.10 4.61
C TRP A 745 27.22 -6.84 3.32
N ARG A 746 27.86 -6.79 2.14
CA ARG A 746 27.21 -6.55 0.84
C ARG A 746 26.22 -7.62 0.41
N ASP A 747 26.36 -8.86 0.89
CA ASP A 747 25.49 -9.98 0.51
C ASP A 747 24.17 -10.04 1.30
N GLY A 748 24.05 -9.28 2.40
CA GLY A 748 22.86 -9.23 3.26
C GLY A 748 22.85 -10.24 4.40
N THR A 749 23.86 -11.11 4.51
CA THR A 749 23.94 -12.14 5.55
C THR A 749 23.99 -11.55 6.97
N VAL A 750 24.62 -10.38 7.15
CA VAL A 750 24.61 -9.67 8.45
C VAL A 750 23.19 -9.29 8.87
N LYS A 751 22.35 -8.83 7.93
CA LYS A 751 20.95 -8.48 8.21
C LYS A 751 20.15 -9.73 8.56
N GLN A 752 20.34 -10.82 7.81
CA GLN A 752 19.69 -12.10 8.09
C GLN A 752 20.09 -12.64 9.48
N ALA A 753 21.36 -12.54 9.86
CA ALA A 753 21.86 -12.98 11.17
C ALA A 753 21.23 -12.16 12.30
N VAL A 754 21.14 -10.83 12.17
CA VAL A 754 20.46 -9.95 13.13
C VAL A 754 18.98 -10.31 13.26
N ILE A 755 18.29 -10.53 12.14
CA ILE A 755 16.87 -10.94 12.12
C ILE A 755 16.69 -12.26 12.85
N SER A 756 17.50 -13.28 12.52
CA SER A 756 17.45 -14.59 13.14
C SER A 756 17.63 -14.50 14.66
N ARG A 757 18.67 -13.81 15.14
CA ARG A 757 18.93 -13.67 16.60
C ARG A 757 17.77 -13.03 17.35
N LEU A 758 17.20 -11.96 16.82
CA LEU A 758 16.07 -11.28 17.45
C LEU A 758 14.76 -12.06 17.36
N LEU A 759 14.50 -12.77 16.25
CA LEU A 759 13.33 -13.64 16.14
C LEU A 759 13.40 -14.84 17.09
N TRP A 760 14.59 -15.42 17.29
CA TRP A 760 14.82 -16.45 18.30
C TRP A 760 14.63 -15.90 19.72
N ALA A 761 15.13 -14.70 20.03
CA ALA A 761 14.85 -14.05 21.30
C ALA A 761 13.34 -13.84 21.51
N ARG A 762 12.59 -13.45 20.46
CA ARG A 762 11.11 -13.35 20.51
C ARG A 762 10.44 -14.70 20.75
N ARG A 763 11.00 -15.79 20.22
CA ARG A 763 10.51 -17.16 20.43
C ARG A 763 10.74 -17.64 21.85
N GLU A 764 11.89 -17.32 22.45
CA GLU A 764 12.27 -17.72 23.81
C GLU A 764 11.61 -16.86 24.90
N HIS A 765 11.37 -15.58 24.61
CA HIS A 765 10.78 -14.61 25.54
C HIS A 765 9.47 -13.98 25.01
N PRO A 766 8.46 -14.77 24.59
CA PRO A 766 7.29 -14.25 23.88
C PRO A 766 6.50 -13.20 24.66
N GLU A 767 6.37 -13.36 25.98
CA GLU A 767 5.65 -12.40 26.83
C GLU A 767 6.38 -11.07 26.98
N LEU A 768 7.72 -11.07 26.97
CA LEU A 768 8.53 -9.84 27.02
C LEU A 768 8.24 -8.96 25.79
N PHE A 769 8.20 -9.56 24.61
CA PHE A 769 7.96 -8.80 23.38
C PHE A 769 6.49 -8.45 23.17
N ALA A 770 5.56 -9.35 23.54
CA ALA A 770 4.13 -9.14 23.36
C ALA A 770 3.50 -8.21 24.42
N ARG A 771 4.03 -8.20 25.64
CA ARG A 771 3.43 -7.49 26.80
C ARG A 771 4.42 -6.67 27.63
N GLY A 772 5.70 -6.68 27.29
CA GLY A 772 6.68 -5.89 28.01
C GLY A 772 6.45 -4.40 27.83
N SER A 773 6.64 -3.65 28.91
CA SER A 773 6.60 -2.19 28.91
C SER A 773 7.65 -1.63 27.95
N TYR A 774 7.55 -0.35 27.62
CA TYR A 774 8.53 0.37 26.82
C TYR A 774 8.98 1.60 27.58
N ARG A 775 10.29 1.75 27.81
CA ARG A 775 10.86 2.92 28.47
C ARG A 775 12.12 3.39 27.75
N PRO A 776 12.21 4.67 27.34
CA PRO A 776 13.44 5.24 26.80
C PRO A 776 14.60 5.15 27.79
N LEU A 777 15.82 5.04 27.27
CA LEU A 777 17.05 5.13 28.06
C LEU A 777 17.75 6.45 27.77
N ALA A 778 18.23 7.10 28.83
CA ALA A 778 19.04 8.30 28.69
C ALA A 778 20.42 7.92 28.12
N VAL A 779 20.88 8.73 27.18
CA VAL A 779 22.22 8.68 26.60
C VAL A 779 22.88 10.01 26.92
N GLU A 780 24.08 9.99 27.48
CA GLU A 780 24.82 11.19 27.86
C GLU A 780 26.16 11.21 27.13
N GLY A 781 26.62 12.41 26.74
CA GLY A 781 27.92 12.61 26.10
C GLY A 781 27.86 13.10 24.65
N PRO A 782 29.03 13.21 23.99
CA PRO A 782 29.16 13.90 22.70
C PRO A 782 28.37 13.29 21.53
N ALA A 783 28.07 11.99 21.56
CA ALA A 783 27.34 11.28 20.52
C ALA A 783 25.91 10.87 20.95
N SER A 784 25.35 11.53 21.97
CA SER A 784 24.03 11.17 22.54
C SER A 784 22.88 11.32 21.55
N ASP A 785 22.91 12.33 20.68
CA ASP A 785 21.93 12.58 19.61
C ASP A 785 21.92 11.52 18.49
N ARG A 786 23.02 10.74 18.41
CA ARG A 786 23.25 9.67 17.43
C ARG A 786 22.86 8.29 17.94
N ILE A 787 22.34 8.17 19.17
CA ILE A 787 21.88 6.90 19.73
C ILE A 787 20.41 7.00 20.11
N LEU A 788 19.60 6.08 19.60
CA LEU A 788 18.25 5.83 20.09
C LEU A 788 18.27 4.55 20.93
N ALA A 789 17.90 4.65 22.21
CA ALA A 789 17.95 3.53 23.13
C ALA A 789 16.69 3.39 24.01
N PHE A 790 16.32 2.16 24.30
CA PHE A 790 15.18 1.85 25.17
C PHE A 790 15.33 0.51 25.87
N VAL A 791 14.50 0.29 26.89
CA VAL A 791 14.36 -0.99 27.57
C VAL A 791 12.91 -1.49 27.50
N ARG A 792 12.76 -2.79 27.25
CA ARG A 792 11.52 -3.54 27.41
C ARG A 792 11.59 -4.34 28.70
N GLU A 793 10.52 -4.39 29.48
CA GLU A 793 10.48 -5.16 30.73
C GLU A 793 9.14 -5.88 30.94
N HIS A 794 9.21 -7.17 31.29
CA HIS A 794 8.06 -7.97 31.69
C HIS A 794 8.46 -9.00 32.74
N ARG A 795 7.81 -8.98 33.92
CA ARG A 795 8.02 -9.97 35.00
C ARG A 795 9.50 -10.27 35.30
N GLY A 796 10.32 -9.22 35.40
CA GLY A 796 11.76 -9.34 35.70
C GLY A 796 12.66 -9.68 34.51
N GLN A 797 12.10 -10.10 33.36
CA GLN A 797 12.86 -10.19 32.12
C GLN A 797 12.97 -8.82 31.48
N ARG A 798 14.17 -8.46 31.01
CA ARG A 798 14.43 -7.17 30.35
C ARG A 798 15.26 -7.33 29.10
N LEU A 799 14.96 -6.50 28.10
CA LEU A 799 15.71 -6.34 26.86
C LEU A 799 16.12 -4.87 26.73
N VAL A 800 17.42 -4.59 26.62
CA VAL A 800 17.94 -3.27 26.24
C VAL A 800 18.24 -3.29 24.75
N VAL A 801 17.82 -2.25 24.03
CA VAL A 801 18.12 -2.03 22.62
C VAL A 801 18.72 -0.64 22.46
N ALA A 802 19.77 -0.55 21.65
CA ALA A 802 20.35 0.72 21.20
C ALA A 802 20.66 0.65 19.70
N VAL A 803 20.35 1.71 18.96
CA VAL A 803 20.66 1.82 17.53
C VAL A 803 21.36 3.14 17.24
N ALA A 804 22.37 3.10 16.38
CA ALA A 804 23.02 4.29 15.85
C ALA A 804 22.15 4.93 14.76
N ARG A 805 22.11 6.25 14.74
CA ARG A 805 21.48 7.07 13.69
C ARG A 805 22.44 8.19 13.31
N HIS A 806 22.20 8.78 12.13
CA HIS A 806 22.99 9.88 11.61
C HIS A 806 24.48 9.52 11.52
N THR A 807 24.81 8.39 10.88
CA THR A 807 26.16 7.81 10.91
C THR A 807 27.06 8.24 9.76
N ALA A 808 26.55 9.01 8.80
CA ALA A 808 27.29 9.42 7.61
C ALA A 808 28.61 10.15 7.90
N PRO A 809 28.70 11.05 8.91
CA PRO A 809 29.98 11.68 9.26
C PRO A 809 31.09 10.72 9.67
N TRP A 810 30.76 9.47 10.05
CA TRP A 810 31.72 8.46 10.49
C TRP A 810 31.90 7.33 9.47
N LEU A 811 30.84 7.00 8.72
CA LEU A 811 30.82 5.82 7.86
C LEU A 811 30.89 6.13 6.36
N ALA A 812 30.59 7.35 5.92
CA ALA A 812 30.47 7.61 4.49
C ALA A 812 31.84 7.47 3.78
N GLY A 813 31.90 6.58 2.78
CA GLY A 813 33.13 6.20 2.08
C GLY A 813 33.98 5.15 2.80
N SER A 814 33.57 4.67 3.98
CA SER A 814 34.26 3.59 4.69
C SER A 814 34.07 2.24 3.99
N SER A 815 35.00 1.30 4.22
CA SER A 815 34.97 -0.04 3.61
C SER A 815 33.96 -0.99 4.25
N ALA A 816 33.59 -0.74 5.51
CA ALA A 816 32.65 -1.53 6.30
C ALA A 816 31.70 -0.63 7.11
N PRO A 817 30.47 -1.09 7.40
CA PRO A 817 29.49 -0.36 8.20
C PRO A 817 29.72 -0.55 9.71
N ALA A 818 30.99 -0.49 10.15
CA ALA A 818 31.39 -0.62 11.54
C ALA A 818 31.85 0.74 12.06
N ILE A 819 31.32 1.19 13.19
CA ILE A 819 31.63 2.50 13.77
C ILE A 819 32.84 2.35 14.71
N PRO A 820 33.97 3.02 14.42
CA PRO A 820 35.15 2.98 15.30
C PRO A 820 34.84 3.41 16.74
N ALA A 821 35.46 2.74 17.72
CA ALA A 821 35.18 2.93 19.14
C ALA A 821 35.45 4.36 19.63
N GLU A 822 36.41 5.04 19.01
CA GLU A 822 36.78 6.43 19.31
C GLU A 822 35.65 7.43 19.05
N HIS A 823 34.73 7.14 18.12
CA HIS A 823 33.58 8.01 17.86
C HIS A 823 32.55 7.97 18.99
N TRP A 824 32.59 6.93 19.83
CA TRP A 824 31.74 6.80 21.01
C TRP A 824 32.39 7.37 22.29
N ALA A 825 33.63 7.86 22.21
CA ALA A 825 34.39 8.30 23.38
C ALA A 825 33.63 9.35 24.21
N GLY A 826 33.51 9.09 25.52
CA GLY A 826 32.78 9.96 26.45
C GLY A 826 31.25 9.87 26.36
N THR A 827 30.70 8.97 25.54
CA THR A 827 29.25 8.72 25.44
C THR A 827 28.87 7.48 26.23
N THR A 828 27.86 7.58 27.09
CA THR A 828 27.45 6.51 28.02
C THR A 828 25.93 6.34 28.07
N LEU A 829 25.48 5.15 28.47
CA LEU A 829 24.08 4.80 28.69
C LEU A 829 23.89 4.24 30.10
N VAL A 830 22.76 4.57 30.74
CA VAL A 830 22.43 4.05 32.07
C VAL A 830 21.50 2.83 31.94
N LEU A 831 22.06 1.65 32.07
CA LEU A 831 21.33 0.38 32.01
C LEU A 831 20.75 0.03 33.40
N PRO A 832 19.57 -0.62 33.47
CA PRO A 832 19.09 -1.19 34.72
C PRO A 832 20.11 -2.16 35.32
N GLY A 833 20.19 -2.19 36.66
CA GLY A 833 21.08 -3.12 37.38
C GLY A 833 20.76 -4.59 37.05
N GLY A 834 21.82 -5.40 36.93
CA GLY A 834 21.73 -6.82 36.58
C GLY A 834 22.89 -7.26 35.69
N ARG A 835 22.94 -8.55 35.35
CA ARG A 835 23.85 -9.09 34.33
C ARG A 835 23.13 -9.20 33.00
N TRP A 836 23.79 -8.77 31.94
CA TRP A 836 23.26 -8.70 30.59
C TRP A 836 24.08 -9.55 29.64
N THR A 837 23.44 -10.20 28.68
CA THR A 837 24.09 -10.99 27.64
C THR A 837 23.73 -10.44 26.28
N GLY A 838 24.74 -10.32 25.41
CA GLY A 838 24.55 -9.78 24.07
C GLY A 838 23.79 -10.76 23.18
N LEU A 839 22.74 -10.28 22.53
CA LEU A 839 22.04 -11.01 21.47
C LEU A 839 22.72 -10.82 20.11
N LEU A 840 23.32 -9.64 19.91
CA LEU A 840 24.00 -9.23 18.68
C LEU A 840 25.52 -9.04 18.87
N ALA A 841 25.96 -8.90 20.12
CA ALA A 841 27.35 -8.76 20.52
C ALA A 841 27.78 -9.96 21.37
N GLU A 842 29.08 -10.25 21.38
CA GLU A 842 29.64 -11.31 22.24
C GLU A 842 29.90 -10.77 23.66
N GLY A 843 29.67 -11.63 24.66
CA GLY A 843 30.03 -11.36 26.05
C GLY A 843 28.87 -10.95 26.97
N GLU A 844 29.25 -10.57 28.19
CA GLU A 844 28.34 -10.12 29.24
C GLU A 844 28.66 -8.68 29.66
N LEU A 845 27.63 -7.94 30.09
CA LEU A 845 27.77 -6.62 30.68
C LEU A 845 27.13 -6.57 32.06
N GLN A 846 27.72 -5.76 32.94
CA GLN A 846 27.09 -5.39 34.21
C GLN A 846 26.28 -4.11 34.01
N GLY A 847 25.04 -4.11 34.50
CA GLY A 847 24.18 -2.93 34.48
C GLY A 847 24.75 -1.77 35.32
N GLY A 848 24.26 -0.55 35.06
CA GLY A 848 24.85 0.69 35.54
C GLY A 848 25.19 1.61 34.36
N THR A 849 26.13 2.53 34.55
CA THR A 849 26.67 3.37 33.48
C THR A 849 27.61 2.55 32.61
N VAL A 850 27.30 2.42 31.33
CA VAL A 850 28.08 1.63 30.35
C VAL A 850 28.51 2.54 29.20
N ASP A 851 29.77 2.42 28.79
CA ASP A 851 30.30 3.12 27.62
C ASP A 851 29.59 2.67 26.34
N ALA A 852 29.21 3.62 25.50
CA ALA A 852 28.53 3.33 24.23
C ALA A 852 29.40 2.43 23.32
N ALA A 853 30.72 2.61 23.31
CA ALA A 853 31.64 1.74 22.56
C ALA A 853 31.51 0.26 22.96
N VAL A 854 31.36 0.01 24.26
CA VAL A 854 31.22 -1.35 24.82
C VAL A 854 29.83 -1.90 24.52
N LEU A 855 28.78 -1.08 24.67
CA LEU A 855 27.40 -1.49 24.41
C LEU A 855 27.16 -1.83 22.93
N MET A 856 27.68 -1.00 22.01
CA MET A 856 27.47 -1.12 20.57
C MET A 856 28.41 -2.18 19.95
N GLY A 857 29.62 -2.32 20.50
CA GLY A 857 30.65 -3.15 19.89
C GLY A 857 31.00 -2.66 18.48
N GLU A 858 31.13 -3.59 17.53
CA GLU A 858 31.45 -3.27 16.12
C GLU A 858 30.21 -3.04 15.24
N LEU A 859 29.01 -3.34 15.74
CA LEU A 859 27.77 -3.16 15.01
C LEU A 859 27.19 -1.75 15.27
N PRO A 860 26.49 -1.15 14.29
CA PRO A 860 25.74 0.09 14.51
C PRO A 860 24.45 -0.14 15.33
N VAL A 861 24.26 -1.34 15.89
CA VAL A 861 23.07 -1.74 16.64
C VAL A 861 23.45 -2.71 17.75
N ALA A 862 22.71 -2.66 18.85
CA ALA A 862 22.90 -3.50 20.01
C ALA A 862 21.57 -3.99 20.58
N ALA A 863 21.57 -5.23 21.06
CA ALA A 863 20.47 -5.80 21.83
C ALA A 863 21.03 -6.70 22.92
N TRP A 864 20.59 -6.48 24.17
CA TRP A 864 21.12 -7.13 25.36
C TRP A 864 19.97 -7.64 26.21
N LEU A 865 20.01 -8.91 26.61
CA LEU A 865 19.00 -9.54 27.44
C LEU A 865 19.51 -9.72 28.86
N SER A 866 18.68 -9.37 29.85
CA SER A 866 19.03 -9.60 31.26
C SER A 866 18.77 -11.05 31.66
N HIS A 867 19.65 -11.58 32.50
CA HIS A 867 19.36 -12.78 33.28
C HIS A 867 18.48 -12.37 34.46
N GLY A 868 17.26 -12.92 34.56
CA GLY A 868 16.42 -12.71 35.74
C GLY A 868 17.20 -13.10 37.00
N ALA A 869 17.15 -12.25 38.04
CA ALA A 869 17.54 -12.70 39.37
C ALA A 869 16.54 -13.81 39.75
N SER A 870 16.99 -15.06 39.71
CA SER A 870 16.23 -16.22 40.19
C SER A 870 15.80 -16.06 41.63
#